data_AF-A0ABD3PIL5-F1
#
_entry.id   AF-A0ABD3PIL5-F1
#
_cell.length_a   1.000
_cell.length_b   1.000
_cell.length_c   1.000
_cell.angle_alpha   90.00
_cell.angle_beta   90.00
_cell.angle_gamma   90.00
#
_symmetry.space_group_name_H-M   'P 1'
#
loop_
_entity.id
_entity.type
_entity.pdbx_description
1 polymer ?
#
loop_
_entity_poly.entity_id
_entity_poly.type
_entity_poly.pdbx_seq_one_letter_code
_entity_poly.pdbx_strand_id
1 'polypeptide(L)'
;MADTDSSYRRYHSPTEQQQKQKKRTETTRSDNAPRTGTTALHTACSSPSSSLSKLRATLLALGPTSAAARDEEGRLPLHLLGRNELLIHLFLNQARYDVGEEGGGIAAAEPGMMGGSGASRAPVTELDAFVIELVRAFPRGMICTDASVGGRIPLTDAIYDWIEYSSRDVPLGRQEEEERGPSRLGMGSATRGAGEGSVLGSERLEGMSQLMGREEDEAIRNSNNQEQEQSIQRSVLTGLSLPSAFRSAYSASSEVGSARGTRATYRNLLEDPAARQQAEFKNVWSATAPRAEEDEEERVESGSARRSVRSARSGSGRVVHTGGQSDIVSNPPEDAAIDDVFPLNLAMPPVVEWSLRMISIILDGIESYNGPLGYDDAESFQAWKEGDKDGIVNTTSGDLAWIGNSIVSAVASIPSLMKTLLLLNDNDPVKSRVFNLSVVRRAISSKYTIGNWLVYMLEAVDPIVARRGVDYLEILSEDEDENALIPSTKRVRFAGTQLSPQSRAALYYKVSRLDYFLPAILALEDTAEVDRAAKTKLLRHILDKELGSRATLTMAFFDLFFLLMLLVSFQIMVYNVVDGGGYSLKFVVTSYLSMTGVIYAVLRKFGQMSSMIKISKQAFVENNFRWEDGVDWLAILLAIGGIVWMELQTTLAFVPLTDYMRSYLAAAICGLWCKLVSWLSVINWQVVNLVNVLYQASYSFLRSIMKGMRWILLFLLMSIFASSQMFYVMLSGQNCQAGEENGYCQKKNAYLQVWSILLGQFDIADYSTTFSVIAFVGFTFFTFVILGYALIATSIDIYNKAVTFRSENSAYGNRSRLVYIAELRAFRRLFDQRWTLMQYCAALLFLTSTVVVFLFAAVEIRSSLGEYYSGGILGGVVALLLVFLFVSIMAFVSHMTYYSFVENSGVKGCGGLLCRCMASNFVVKFFSRPMERLMRSVVDIDGIHLDGTPSTAKYTDSWQGSATHIRCHVKRMLMQSEVQMASKLRNELLAMEARNKKANERSRTDVLTEIRASEERMERILGEFQGWMDRRLSRED
;
A
#
# COMPACT_ATOMS: atom_id res chain seq x y z
N MET A 1 32.04 -45.26 33.92
CA MET A 1 31.24 -44.70 35.05
C MET A 1 30.74 -43.30 34.68
N ALA A 2 29.59 -43.13 34.04
CA ALA A 2 28.81 -44.06 33.23
C ALA A 2 28.34 -43.24 32.00
N ASP A 3 28.45 -43.70 30.75
CA ASP A 3 27.97 -44.96 30.16
C ASP A 3 26.44 -45.03 30.08
N THR A 4 25.87 -44.46 29.00
CA THR A 4 24.67 -44.98 28.30
C THR A 4 24.67 -44.53 26.84
N ASP A 5 24.42 -45.48 25.93
CA ASP A 5 24.37 -45.25 24.48
C ASP A 5 23.12 -44.51 23.98
N SER A 6 23.27 -43.77 22.89
CA SER A 6 22.28 -43.79 21.81
C SER A 6 22.95 -43.49 20.45
N SER A 7 22.62 -44.27 19.42
CA SER A 7 23.41 -44.35 18.19
C SER A 7 23.08 -43.27 17.16
N TYR A 8 24.01 -42.36 16.88
CA TYR A 8 23.93 -41.48 15.71
C TYR A 8 24.49 -42.16 14.45
N ARG A 9 23.65 -42.33 13.41
CA ARG A 9 24.06 -42.89 12.11
C ARG A 9 25.05 -41.96 11.42
N ARG A 10 26.30 -42.40 11.28
CA ARG A 10 27.31 -41.76 10.42
C ARG A 10 26.98 -42.06 8.95
N TYR A 11 26.52 -41.05 8.21
CA TYR A 11 26.35 -41.16 6.76
C TYR A 11 27.73 -41.35 6.09
N HIS A 12 27.89 -42.44 5.33
CA HIS A 12 29.04 -42.63 4.45
C HIS A 12 28.81 -41.90 3.11
N SER A 13 29.86 -41.26 2.59
CA SER A 13 29.85 -40.60 1.28
C SER A 13 29.95 -41.63 0.13
N PRO A 14 29.01 -41.67 -0.81
CA PRO A 14 29.04 -42.63 -1.93
C PRO A 14 29.99 -42.17 -3.04
N THR A 15 31.29 -42.44 -2.88
CA THR A 15 32.34 -42.00 -3.84
C THR A 15 33.04 -43.16 -4.57
N GLU A 16 32.63 -44.41 -4.34
CA GLU A 16 33.44 -45.59 -4.71
C GLU A 16 32.66 -46.71 -5.45
N GLN A 17 31.67 -46.35 -6.29
CA GLN A 17 30.94 -47.31 -7.14
C GLN A 17 30.95 -47.03 -8.67
N GLN A 18 31.56 -45.94 -9.15
CA GLN A 18 31.50 -45.57 -10.58
C GLN A 18 32.63 -46.14 -11.47
N GLN A 19 33.57 -46.95 -10.96
CA GLN A 19 34.65 -47.53 -11.79
C GLN A 19 34.44 -48.99 -12.24
N LYS A 20 33.28 -49.62 -11.97
CA LYS A 20 33.07 -51.06 -12.24
C LYS A 20 31.87 -51.44 -13.11
N GLN A 21 31.44 -50.55 -14.00
CA GLN A 21 30.42 -50.81 -15.04
C GLN A 21 30.86 -50.44 -16.48
N LYS A 22 32.17 -50.38 -16.76
CA LYS A 22 32.71 -50.05 -18.10
C LYS A 22 33.30 -51.28 -18.83
N LYS A 23 32.54 -52.38 -18.92
CA LYS A 23 32.80 -53.52 -19.82
C LYS A 23 31.56 -54.41 -19.96
N ARG A 24 31.29 -54.89 -21.19
CA ARG A 24 29.98 -55.32 -21.72
C ARG A 24 29.00 -54.14 -21.85
N THR A 25 28.22 -53.99 -22.93
CA THR A 25 28.03 -54.87 -24.10
C THR A 25 28.17 -54.08 -25.39
N GLU A 26 29.13 -54.43 -26.25
CA GLU A 26 29.14 -53.99 -27.65
C GLU A 26 28.26 -54.94 -28.46
N THR A 27 27.06 -54.47 -28.84
CA THR A 27 26.23 -55.13 -29.85
C THR A 27 26.05 -54.14 -31.00
N THR A 28 26.59 -54.45 -32.17
CA THR A 28 26.64 -53.54 -33.31
C THR A 28 25.25 -53.21 -33.84
N ARG A 29 24.81 -51.96 -33.67
CA ARG A 29 23.62 -51.40 -34.34
C ARG A 29 23.98 -50.06 -35.00
N SER A 30 24.42 -50.15 -36.25
CA SER A 30 24.76 -49.00 -37.08
C SER A 30 23.50 -48.36 -37.66
N ASP A 31 22.94 -47.36 -36.98
CA ASP A 31 21.86 -46.48 -37.49
C ASP A 31 21.73 -45.22 -36.62
N ASN A 32 22.82 -44.47 -36.45
CA ASN A 32 22.82 -43.20 -35.70
C ASN A 32 23.84 -42.20 -36.26
N ALA A 33 23.50 -41.59 -37.40
CA ALA A 33 24.00 -40.26 -37.71
C ALA A 33 23.13 -39.23 -36.94
N PRO A 34 23.71 -38.20 -36.31
CA PRO A 34 22.92 -37.18 -35.62
C PRO A 34 22.08 -36.40 -36.64
N ARG A 35 20.75 -36.52 -36.56
CA ARG A 35 19.80 -35.68 -37.31
C ARG A 35 19.67 -34.29 -36.67
N THR A 36 20.78 -33.60 -36.48
CA THR A 36 20.85 -32.16 -36.16
C THR A 36 20.68 -31.39 -37.46
N GLY A 37 19.45 -31.31 -37.94
CA GLY A 37 19.11 -30.66 -39.21
C GLY A 37 17.67 -30.16 -39.18
N THR A 38 17.50 -28.91 -39.62
CA THR A 38 16.23 -28.18 -39.62
C THR A 38 15.10 -28.99 -40.26
N THR A 39 14.16 -29.48 -39.45
CA THR A 39 13.06 -30.32 -39.94
C THR A 39 12.06 -29.49 -40.77
N ALA A 40 11.29 -30.11 -41.66
CA ALA A 40 10.29 -29.38 -42.43
C ALA A 40 9.22 -28.69 -41.55
N LEU A 41 9.02 -29.13 -40.30
CA LEU A 41 8.19 -28.42 -39.32
C LEU A 41 8.85 -27.10 -38.85
N HIS A 42 10.17 -27.08 -38.64
CA HIS A 42 10.91 -25.84 -38.37
C HIS A 42 10.75 -24.86 -39.55
N THR A 43 11.00 -25.33 -40.78
CA THR A 43 10.85 -24.52 -42.01
C THR A 43 9.42 -24.03 -42.21
N ALA A 44 8.41 -24.82 -41.83
CA ALA A 44 7.02 -24.39 -41.87
C ALA A 44 6.72 -23.32 -40.81
N CYS A 45 7.19 -23.49 -39.56
CA CYS A 45 7.01 -22.53 -38.47
C CYS A 45 7.73 -21.20 -38.71
N SER A 46 8.92 -21.20 -39.32
CA SER A 46 9.67 -19.98 -39.65
C SER A 46 9.21 -19.28 -40.93
N SER A 47 8.39 -19.94 -41.76
CA SER A 47 7.91 -19.40 -43.04
C SER A 47 6.68 -18.51 -42.83
N PRO A 48 6.72 -17.21 -43.16
CA PRO A 48 5.58 -16.30 -42.96
C PRO A 48 4.39 -16.56 -43.88
N SER A 49 4.57 -17.35 -44.95
CA SER A 49 3.53 -17.77 -45.90
C SER A 49 2.93 -19.15 -45.60
N SER A 50 3.18 -19.72 -44.42
CA SER A 50 2.63 -21.01 -44.01
C SER A 50 1.18 -20.89 -43.51
N SER A 51 0.24 -21.55 -44.17
CA SER A 51 -1.11 -21.74 -43.63
C SER A 51 -1.12 -22.71 -42.45
N LEU A 52 -2.10 -22.57 -41.54
CA LEU A 52 -2.31 -23.53 -40.46
C LEU A 52 -2.63 -24.95 -40.95
N SER A 53 -3.35 -25.07 -42.06
CA SER A 53 -3.58 -26.35 -42.73
C SER A 53 -2.26 -27.03 -43.15
N LYS A 54 -1.28 -26.26 -43.65
CA LYS A 54 0.06 -26.76 -44.00
C LYS A 54 0.87 -27.12 -42.75
N LEU A 55 0.79 -26.31 -41.68
CA LEU A 55 1.45 -26.58 -40.40
C LEU A 55 0.94 -27.87 -39.76
N ARG A 56 -0.40 -28.03 -39.62
CA ARG A 56 -1.04 -29.26 -39.14
C ARG A 56 -0.70 -30.47 -40.00
N ALA A 57 -0.80 -30.36 -41.33
CA ALA A 57 -0.42 -31.45 -42.24
C ALA A 57 1.06 -31.85 -42.09
N THR A 58 1.96 -30.90 -41.84
CA THR A 58 3.40 -31.16 -41.62
C THR A 58 3.64 -31.86 -40.28
N LEU A 59 2.96 -31.44 -39.20
CA LEU A 59 3.03 -32.09 -37.89
C LEU A 59 2.47 -33.53 -37.93
N LEU A 60 1.35 -33.75 -38.63
CA LEU A 60 0.76 -35.07 -38.83
C LEU A 60 1.67 -35.99 -39.68
N ALA A 61 2.27 -35.46 -40.76
CA ALA A 61 3.13 -36.24 -41.64
C ALA A 61 4.50 -36.61 -41.02
N LEU A 62 5.04 -35.77 -40.12
CA LEU A 62 6.31 -36.03 -39.43
C LEU A 62 6.15 -36.70 -38.06
N GLY A 63 4.93 -36.75 -37.52
CA GLY A 63 4.61 -37.29 -36.21
C GLY A 63 4.98 -36.34 -35.04
N PRO A 64 4.46 -36.61 -33.82
CA PRO A 64 4.61 -35.72 -32.67
C PRO A 64 6.06 -35.53 -32.21
N THR A 65 6.93 -36.52 -32.45
CA THR A 65 8.38 -36.42 -32.16
C THR A 65 9.08 -35.31 -32.94
N SER A 66 8.51 -34.83 -34.05
CA SER A 66 9.03 -33.68 -34.79
C SER A 66 8.90 -32.34 -34.06
N ALA A 67 7.99 -32.23 -33.08
CA ALA A 67 7.90 -31.08 -32.18
C ALA A 67 8.98 -31.07 -31.08
N ALA A 68 9.59 -32.23 -30.81
CA ALA A 68 10.70 -32.40 -29.86
C ALA A 68 12.10 -32.33 -30.53
N ALA A 69 12.15 -32.40 -31.87
CA ALA A 69 13.38 -32.21 -32.63
C ALA A 69 13.88 -30.77 -32.47
N ARG A 70 15.20 -30.60 -32.33
CA ARG A 70 15.86 -29.29 -32.34
C ARG A 70 16.50 -29.00 -33.70
N ASP A 71 16.56 -27.73 -34.09
CA ASP A 71 17.37 -27.29 -35.23
C ASP A 71 18.87 -27.17 -34.87
N GLU A 72 19.67 -26.68 -35.81
CA GLU A 72 21.14 -26.56 -35.68
C GLU A 72 21.54 -25.54 -34.59
N GLU A 73 20.72 -24.52 -34.37
CA GLU A 73 20.83 -23.53 -33.30
C GLU A 73 20.23 -24.01 -31.96
N GLY A 74 19.71 -25.24 -31.91
CA GLY A 74 19.15 -25.85 -30.72
C GLY A 74 17.73 -25.39 -30.37
N ARG A 75 17.06 -24.62 -31.23
CA ARG A 75 15.68 -24.16 -31.04
C ARG A 75 14.70 -25.29 -31.33
N LEU A 76 13.43 -25.11 -30.96
CA LEU A 76 12.32 -26.01 -31.29
C LEU A 76 11.38 -25.31 -32.28
N PRO A 77 10.49 -26.03 -33.01
CA PRO A 77 9.52 -25.40 -33.90
C PRO A 77 8.64 -24.35 -33.20
N LEU A 78 8.35 -24.54 -31.91
CA LEU A 78 7.60 -23.59 -31.08
C LEU A 78 8.32 -22.25 -30.84
N HIS A 79 9.67 -22.24 -30.81
CA HIS A 79 10.43 -20.99 -30.76
C HIS A 79 10.31 -20.23 -32.08
N LEU A 80 10.47 -20.93 -33.22
CA LEU A 80 10.36 -20.33 -34.55
C LEU A 80 8.94 -19.80 -34.82
N LEU A 81 7.91 -20.52 -34.38
CA LEU A 81 6.51 -20.08 -34.46
C LEU A 81 6.30 -18.80 -33.63
N GLY A 82 6.88 -18.72 -32.43
CA GLY A 82 6.82 -17.53 -31.57
C GLY A 82 7.57 -16.30 -32.11
N ARG A 83 8.48 -16.47 -33.08
CA ARG A 83 9.17 -15.38 -33.80
C ARG A 83 8.50 -15.00 -35.12
N ASN A 84 7.48 -15.73 -35.56
CA ASN A 84 6.81 -15.49 -36.84
C ASN A 84 5.70 -14.42 -36.71
N GLU A 85 6.11 -13.17 -36.51
CA GLU A 85 5.21 -12.04 -36.27
C GLU A 85 4.12 -11.90 -37.33
N LEU A 86 4.45 -12.11 -38.61
CA LEU A 86 3.50 -12.03 -39.72
C LEU A 86 2.38 -13.07 -39.59
N LEU A 87 2.73 -14.31 -39.23
CA LEU A 87 1.77 -15.38 -39.03
C LEU A 87 0.88 -15.09 -37.81
N ILE A 88 1.46 -14.60 -36.71
CA ILE A 88 0.71 -14.19 -35.51
C ILE A 88 -0.24 -13.01 -35.82
N HIS A 89 0.23 -11.99 -36.55
CA HIS A 89 -0.59 -10.83 -36.95
C HIS A 89 -1.74 -11.21 -37.89
N LEU A 90 -1.54 -12.13 -38.83
CA LEU A 90 -2.61 -12.61 -39.71
C LEU A 90 -3.77 -13.23 -38.91
N PHE A 91 -3.47 -14.15 -37.98
CA PHE A 91 -4.51 -14.79 -37.17
C PHE A 91 -5.12 -13.89 -36.10
N LEU A 92 -4.36 -12.94 -35.54
CA LEU A 92 -4.90 -11.92 -34.63
C LEU A 92 -5.82 -10.92 -35.33
N ASN A 93 -5.58 -10.61 -36.60
CA ASN A 93 -6.48 -9.80 -37.40
C ASN A 93 -7.75 -10.59 -37.75
N GLN A 94 -7.62 -11.85 -38.20
CA GLN A 94 -8.78 -12.69 -38.53
C GLN A 94 -9.73 -12.85 -37.33
N ALA A 95 -9.19 -13.13 -36.14
CA ALA A 95 -9.96 -13.22 -34.90
C ALA A 95 -10.62 -11.90 -34.43
N ARG A 96 -10.32 -10.75 -35.06
CA ARG A 96 -11.04 -9.48 -34.87
C ARG A 96 -12.18 -9.30 -35.88
N TYR A 97 -12.05 -9.81 -37.10
CA TYR A 97 -13.10 -9.78 -38.12
C TYR A 97 -14.23 -10.76 -37.80
N ASP A 98 -13.91 -11.97 -37.35
CA ASP A 98 -14.89 -13.00 -36.99
C ASP A 98 -15.84 -12.57 -35.84
N VAL A 99 -15.42 -11.59 -35.03
CA VAL A 99 -16.23 -10.99 -33.93
C VAL A 99 -17.00 -9.74 -34.38
N GLY A 100 -16.72 -9.21 -35.57
CA GLY A 100 -17.30 -7.97 -36.08
C GLY A 100 -18.57 -8.13 -36.92
N GLU A 101 -18.70 -9.22 -37.69
CA GLU A 101 -19.78 -9.33 -38.70
C GLU A 101 -21.15 -9.80 -38.16
N GLU A 102 -21.22 -10.53 -37.03
CA GLU A 102 -22.50 -10.97 -36.46
C GLU A 102 -23.28 -9.86 -35.72
N GLY A 103 -22.72 -8.65 -35.60
CA GLY A 103 -23.33 -7.52 -34.87
C GLY A 103 -24.50 -6.80 -35.57
N GLY A 104 -24.94 -7.27 -36.73
CA GLY A 104 -25.91 -6.57 -37.61
C GLY A 104 -27.41 -6.75 -37.28
N GLY A 105 -27.77 -7.35 -36.14
CA GLY A 105 -29.16 -7.74 -35.82
C GLY A 105 -29.78 -7.00 -34.64
N ILE A 106 -30.96 -6.40 -34.84
CA ILE A 106 -31.71 -5.72 -33.77
C ILE A 106 -32.47 -6.75 -32.92
N ALA A 107 -32.04 -6.94 -31.66
CA ALA A 107 -32.83 -7.61 -30.63
C ALA A 107 -32.51 -7.02 -29.24
N ALA A 108 -33.53 -6.57 -28.50
CA ALA A 108 -33.38 -6.18 -27.11
C ALA A 108 -33.52 -7.42 -26.21
N ALA A 109 -32.55 -7.65 -25.33
CA ALA A 109 -32.56 -8.70 -24.32
C ALA A 109 -32.07 -8.14 -22.98
N GLU A 110 -32.72 -8.55 -21.87
CA GLU A 110 -32.47 -8.00 -20.53
C GLU A 110 -31.18 -8.57 -19.90
N PRO A 111 -30.44 -7.77 -19.10
CA PRO A 111 -29.22 -8.23 -18.41
C PRO A 111 -29.54 -9.10 -17.18
N GLY A 112 -30.02 -10.33 -17.41
CA GLY A 112 -30.43 -11.29 -16.38
C GLY A 112 -29.42 -12.41 -16.08
N MET A 113 -28.93 -12.45 -14.83
CA MET A 113 -28.34 -13.61 -14.13
C MET A 113 -27.44 -14.62 -14.90
N MET A 114 -26.13 -14.60 -14.64
CA MET A 114 -25.31 -15.82 -14.42
C MET A 114 -24.01 -15.46 -13.69
N GLY A 115 -23.91 -15.79 -12.40
CA GLY A 115 -22.70 -15.62 -11.58
C GLY A 115 -21.71 -16.77 -11.74
N GLY A 116 -21.27 -17.05 -12.98
CA GLY A 116 -20.16 -17.98 -13.25
C GLY A 116 -18.79 -17.29 -13.22
N SER A 117 -17.70 -18.05 -13.27
CA SER A 117 -16.33 -17.51 -13.39
C SER A 117 -16.03 -17.00 -14.81
N GLY A 118 -16.82 -16.01 -15.25
CA GLY A 118 -16.85 -15.46 -16.60
C GLY A 118 -15.65 -14.58 -16.95
N ALA A 119 -14.45 -15.16 -16.97
CA ALA A 119 -13.54 -14.82 -18.05
C ALA A 119 -14.20 -15.38 -19.32
N SER A 120 -14.85 -14.52 -20.11
CA SER A 120 -15.35 -14.93 -21.42
C SER A 120 -14.14 -15.43 -22.22
N ARG A 121 -14.12 -16.75 -22.49
CA ARG A 121 -13.08 -17.36 -23.31
C ARG A 121 -13.24 -16.79 -24.71
N ALA A 122 -12.46 -15.74 -25.01
CA ALA A 122 -12.30 -15.22 -26.37
C ALA A 122 -12.03 -16.41 -27.30
N PRO A 123 -12.62 -16.44 -28.50
CA PRO A 123 -12.62 -17.62 -29.36
C PRO A 123 -11.20 -18.19 -29.49
N VAL A 124 -11.11 -19.51 -29.31
CA VAL A 124 -9.87 -20.24 -29.48
C VAL A 124 -9.59 -20.24 -30.98
N THR A 125 -8.58 -19.47 -31.39
CA THR A 125 -8.24 -19.39 -32.82
C THR A 125 -7.68 -20.73 -33.29
N GLU A 126 -7.71 -21.00 -34.60
CA GLU A 126 -7.02 -22.18 -35.12
C GLU A 126 -5.52 -22.20 -34.77
N LEU A 127 -4.90 -21.02 -34.60
CA LEU A 127 -3.50 -20.89 -34.19
C LEU A 127 -3.33 -21.30 -32.73
N ASP A 128 -4.22 -20.85 -31.84
CA ASP A 128 -4.23 -21.23 -30.42
C ASP A 128 -4.36 -22.76 -30.30
N ALA A 129 -5.25 -23.37 -31.08
CA ALA A 129 -5.45 -24.82 -31.15
C ALA A 129 -4.20 -25.56 -31.68
N PHE A 130 -3.55 -25.07 -32.74
CA PHE A 130 -2.32 -25.67 -33.26
C PHE A 130 -1.13 -25.55 -32.28
N VAL A 131 -1.02 -24.45 -31.54
CA VAL A 131 -0.02 -24.31 -30.47
C VAL A 131 -0.30 -25.31 -29.34
N ILE A 132 -1.56 -25.53 -28.97
CA ILE A 132 -1.95 -26.56 -28.00
C ILE A 132 -1.63 -27.97 -28.52
N GLU A 133 -1.86 -28.27 -29.80
CA GLU A 133 -1.46 -29.53 -30.45
C GLU A 133 0.06 -29.76 -30.38
N LEU A 134 0.86 -28.74 -30.69
CA LEU A 134 2.32 -28.81 -30.69
C LEU A 134 2.89 -28.93 -29.27
N VAL A 135 2.31 -28.24 -28.28
CA VAL A 135 2.66 -28.40 -26.86
C VAL A 135 2.21 -29.75 -26.30
N ARG A 136 1.06 -30.29 -26.72
CA ARG A 136 0.64 -31.66 -26.36
C ARG A 136 1.60 -32.72 -26.92
N ALA A 137 2.13 -32.50 -28.13
CA ALA A 137 3.12 -33.38 -28.75
C ALA A 137 4.48 -33.39 -28.01
N PHE A 138 4.88 -32.26 -27.40
CA PHE A 138 6.08 -32.20 -26.55
C PHE A 138 5.96 -31.16 -25.42
N PRO A 139 5.35 -31.51 -24.25
CA PRO A 139 5.09 -30.56 -23.17
C PRO A 139 6.36 -29.95 -22.56
N ARG A 140 7.47 -30.71 -22.55
CA ARG A 140 8.79 -30.23 -22.13
C ARG A 140 9.36 -29.16 -23.07
N GLY A 141 8.78 -28.95 -24.25
CA GLY A 141 9.17 -27.88 -25.17
C GLY A 141 9.03 -26.49 -24.58
N MET A 142 8.03 -26.26 -23.73
CA MET A 142 7.78 -24.97 -23.06
C MET A 142 8.86 -24.53 -22.05
N ILE A 143 9.72 -25.46 -21.63
CA ILE A 143 10.84 -25.22 -20.71
C ILE A 143 12.19 -25.56 -21.34
N CYS A 144 12.19 -26.04 -22.59
CA CYS A 144 13.41 -26.19 -23.36
C CYS A 144 13.87 -24.82 -23.81
N THR A 145 15.04 -24.40 -23.37
CA THR A 145 15.62 -23.11 -23.74
C THR A 145 16.26 -23.14 -25.13
N ASP A 146 16.22 -22.00 -25.82
CA ASP A 146 17.01 -21.68 -27.01
C ASP A 146 18.50 -21.63 -26.62
N ALA A 147 19.36 -22.37 -27.35
CA ALA A 147 20.80 -22.39 -27.11
C ALA A 147 21.54 -21.22 -27.80
N SER A 148 20.91 -20.58 -28.79
CA SER A 148 21.46 -19.43 -29.52
C SER A 148 21.13 -18.09 -28.88
N VAL A 149 19.88 -17.87 -28.44
CA VAL A 149 19.43 -16.60 -27.84
C VAL A 149 19.34 -16.71 -26.31
N GLY A 150 20.51 -16.80 -25.67
CA GLY A 150 20.70 -16.52 -24.24
C GLY A 150 19.92 -17.38 -23.24
N GLY A 151 19.36 -18.52 -23.65
CA GLY A 151 18.56 -19.37 -22.79
C GLY A 151 17.08 -18.96 -22.66
N ARG A 152 16.54 -18.14 -23.57
CA ARG A 152 15.10 -17.80 -23.60
C ARG A 152 14.23 -19.05 -23.84
N ILE A 153 12.98 -19.05 -23.37
CA ILE A 153 11.99 -20.13 -23.60
C ILE A 153 11.02 -19.74 -24.74
N PRO A 154 10.25 -20.68 -25.34
CA PRO A 154 9.32 -20.34 -26.41
C PRO A 154 8.29 -19.28 -26.00
N LEU A 155 7.81 -18.51 -26.98
CA LEU A 155 6.85 -17.41 -26.79
C LEU A 155 7.35 -16.25 -25.90
N THR A 156 8.61 -16.24 -25.42
CA THR A 156 9.13 -15.11 -24.63
C THR A 156 9.95 -14.11 -25.43
N ASP A 157 10.40 -14.42 -26.65
CA ASP A 157 11.21 -13.50 -27.47
C ASP A 157 10.54 -12.15 -27.69
N ALA A 158 9.33 -12.12 -28.26
CA ALA A 158 8.57 -10.88 -28.46
C ALA A 158 8.32 -10.10 -27.16
N ILE A 159 8.30 -10.77 -26.00
CA ILE A 159 8.17 -10.15 -24.69
C ILE A 159 9.48 -9.46 -24.29
N TYR A 160 10.62 -10.14 -24.43
CA TYR A 160 11.94 -9.56 -24.21
C TYR A 160 12.21 -8.38 -25.16
N ASP A 161 11.90 -8.55 -26.44
CA ASP A 161 12.22 -7.57 -27.48
C ASP A 161 11.31 -6.32 -27.35
N TRP A 162 10.05 -6.49 -26.91
CA TRP A 162 9.19 -5.38 -26.47
C TRP A 162 9.72 -4.68 -25.20
N ILE A 163 10.20 -5.43 -24.21
CA ILE A 163 10.78 -4.83 -23.00
C ILE A 163 12.03 -4.04 -23.35
N GLU A 164 12.93 -4.60 -24.16
CA GLU A 164 14.13 -3.91 -24.62
C GLU A 164 13.76 -2.62 -25.37
N TYR A 165 12.80 -2.68 -26.30
CA TYR A 165 12.26 -1.50 -26.98
C TYR A 165 11.65 -0.47 -25.99
N SER A 166 10.94 -0.93 -24.95
CA SER A 166 10.33 -0.07 -23.93
C SER A 166 11.32 0.56 -22.94
N SER A 167 12.52 -0.01 -22.82
CA SER A 167 13.60 0.43 -21.92
C SER A 167 14.73 1.18 -22.61
N ARG A 168 14.75 1.17 -23.94
CA ARG A 168 15.58 2.10 -24.71
C ARG A 168 14.89 3.46 -24.63
N ASP A 169 15.55 4.42 -23.99
CA ASP A 169 15.26 5.83 -24.22
C ASP A 169 15.42 6.11 -25.72
N VAL A 170 14.29 6.09 -26.43
CA VAL A 170 14.19 6.79 -27.71
C VAL A 170 14.29 8.25 -27.32
N PRO A 171 15.42 8.95 -27.58
CA PRO A 171 15.43 10.38 -27.34
C PRO A 171 14.27 10.95 -28.14
N LEU A 172 13.43 11.77 -27.51
CA LEU A 172 12.44 12.58 -28.21
C LEU A 172 13.20 13.65 -28.99
N GLY A 173 13.88 13.18 -30.03
CA GLY A 173 14.66 13.94 -30.97
C GLY A 173 13.72 14.96 -31.55
N ARG A 174 13.97 16.20 -31.13
CA ARG A 174 13.25 17.40 -31.51
C ARG A 174 12.86 17.27 -32.98
N GLN A 175 11.56 17.09 -33.24
CA GLN A 175 11.02 17.21 -34.59
C GLN A 175 11.06 18.70 -34.92
N GLU A 176 12.26 19.16 -35.27
CA GLU A 176 12.43 20.35 -36.08
C GLU A 176 11.68 20.05 -37.37
N GLU A 177 10.65 20.86 -37.67
CA GLU A 177 9.82 20.70 -38.85
C GLU A 177 10.67 21.03 -40.08
N GLU A 178 11.39 20.02 -40.58
CA GLU A 178 12.19 20.13 -41.80
C GLU A 178 11.23 20.34 -42.98
N GLU A 179 10.94 21.61 -43.27
CA GLU A 179 10.06 22.04 -44.35
C GLU A 179 10.49 21.40 -45.67
N ARG A 180 9.73 20.40 -46.11
CA ARG A 180 9.96 19.74 -47.40
C ARG A 180 9.67 20.72 -48.54
N GLY A 181 10.72 21.42 -48.96
CA GLY A 181 10.69 22.35 -50.09
C GLY A 181 10.07 21.69 -51.34
N PRO A 182 9.19 22.41 -52.07
CA PRO A 182 8.36 21.81 -53.12
C PRO A 182 9.20 21.31 -54.29
N SER A 183 9.00 20.05 -54.66
CA SER A 183 9.67 19.39 -55.78
C SER A 183 9.34 20.07 -57.12
N ARG A 184 10.35 20.63 -57.78
CA ARG A 184 10.23 21.25 -59.09
C ARG A 184 9.94 20.22 -60.19
N LEU A 185 8.72 20.24 -60.74
CA LEU A 185 8.44 19.83 -62.12
C LEU A 185 7.89 21.04 -62.87
N GLY A 186 8.53 21.41 -63.98
CA GLY A 186 8.25 22.66 -64.68
C GLY A 186 7.52 22.47 -66.00
N MET A 187 6.31 23.04 -66.09
CA MET A 187 5.53 23.39 -67.29
C MET A 187 4.31 24.19 -66.76
N GLY A 188 3.90 25.34 -67.29
CA GLY A 188 4.46 26.19 -68.35
C GLY A 188 3.39 27.13 -68.91
N SER A 189 3.78 28.34 -69.34
CA SER A 189 2.91 29.39 -69.94
C SER A 189 2.15 30.34 -68.99
N ALA A 190 1.81 31.49 -69.59
CA ALA A 190 1.34 32.79 -69.11
C ALA A 190 0.04 32.80 -68.23
N THR A 191 -0.38 33.88 -67.55
CA THR A 191 -0.36 35.31 -67.97
C THR A 191 -0.48 36.32 -66.79
N ARG A 192 -0.36 37.63 -67.09
CA ARG A 192 -0.67 38.85 -66.27
C ARG A 192 -1.89 38.72 -65.33
N GLY A 193 -2.04 39.50 -64.24
CA GLY A 193 -1.30 40.65 -63.68
C GLY A 193 -1.92 41.04 -62.29
N ALA A 194 -1.25 41.72 -61.37
CA ALA A 194 -0.97 43.18 -61.30
C ALA A 194 -2.18 44.07 -60.87
N GLY A 195 -2.01 44.86 -59.80
CA GLY A 195 -3.03 45.73 -59.16
C GLY A 195 -3.69 45.03 -57.95
N GLU A 196 -3.59 45.49 -56.68
CA GLU A 196 -3.99 46.78 -56.06
C GLU A 196 -5.50 46.90 -55.78
N GLY A 197 -5.85 47.48 -54.61
CA GLY A 197 -7.20 47.93 -54.27
C GLY A 197 -7.80 47.34 -52.98
N SER A 198 -7.85 48.16 -51.92
CA SER A 198 -8.73 47.95 -50.75
C SER A 198 -10.11 48.59 -50.98
N VAL A 199 -11.17 48.14 -50.29
CA VAL A 199 -12.15 49.00 -49.57
C VAL A 199 -13.27 48.16 -48.90
N LEU A 200 -13.92 48.79 -47.91
CA LEU A 200 -15.07 48.37 -47.09
C LEU A 200 -16.21 47.61 -47.82
N GLY A 201 -16.95 46.79 -47.06
CA GLY A 201 -18.15 46.07 -47.52
C GLY A 201 -19.47 46.63 -47.01
N SER A 202 -20.60 45.98 -47.36
CA SER A 202 -21.94 46.29 -46.86
C SER A 202 -22.88 45.08 -46.82
N GLU A 203 -23.75 45.14 -45.83
CA GLU A 203 -25.00 44.42 -45.53
C GLU A 203 -25.92 43.96 -46.70
N ARG A 204 -26.47 42.72 -46.55
CA ARG A 204 -27.92 42.39 -46.30
C ARG A 204 -28.99 42.42 -47.42
N LEU A 205 -29.72 41.30 -47.50
CA LEU A 205 -31.17 41.09 -47.70
C LEU A 205 -31.43 39.57 -47.43
N GLU A 206 -32.59 38.97 -47.13
CA GLU A 206 -34.04 39.31 -46.97
C GLU A 206 -34.58 38.23 -45.95
N GLY A 207 -35.71 38.24 -45.23
CA GLY A 207 -37.07 38.79 -45.38
C GLY A 207 -38.08 37.67 -45.74
N MET A 208 -39.25 37.44 -45.11
CA MET A 208 -39.96 38.02 -43.95
C MET A 208 -41.08 37.03 -43.45
N SER A 209 -41.32 36.85 -42.14
CA SER A 209 -42.69 36.62 -41.57
C SER A 209 -42.76 36.62 -40.01
N GLN A 210 -43.97 36.66 -39.43
CA GLN A 210 -44.26 36.92 -38.01
C GLN A 210 -45.47 36.13 -37.45
N LEU A 211 -45.52 36.08 -36.10
CA LEU A 211 -46.70 35.93 -35.20
C LEU A 211 -47.83 34.95 -35.59
N MET A 212 -48.03 33.94 -34.72
CA MET A 212 -49.20 33.85 -33.81
C MET A 212 -48.84 32.88 -32.67
N GLY A 213 -49.52 32.96 -31.53
CA GLY A 213 -49.36 32.03 -30.41
C GLY A 213 -50.62 31.17 -30.21
N ARG A 214 -50.72 30.57 -29.00
CA ARG A 214 -51.90 29.94 -28.35
C ARG A 214 -51.76 28.43 -28.08
N GLU A 215 -51.75 28.12 -26.77
CA GLU A 215 -52.34 26.99 -26.00
C GLU A 215 -52.27 25.53 -26.51
N GLU A 216 -52.13 24.61 -25.52
CA GLU A 216 -52.72 23.24 -25.48
C GLU A 216 -52.15 22.15 -26.44
N ASP A 217 -52.03 20.86 -26.05
CA ASP A 217 -52.05 20.21 -24.71
C ASP A 217 -51.42 18.79 -24.78
N GLU A 218 -51.27 18.12 -23.64
CA GLU A 218 -51.01 16.66 -23.43
C GLU A 218 -49.74 16.01 -24.09
N ALA A 219 -49.08 14.96 -23.57
CA ALA A 219 -49.50 13.96 -22.60
C ALA A 219 -48.32 13.37 -21.76
N ILE A 220 -48.54 13.26 -20.44
CA ILE A 220 -48.38 12.03 -19.63
C ILE A 220 -47.12 11.15 -19.87
N ARG A 221 -46.19 11.10 -18.89
CA ARG A 221 -46.27 10.05 -17.83
C ARG A 221 -45.41 10.30 -16.57
N ASN A 222 -46.13 10.37 -15.46
CA ASN A 222 -45.77 10.14 -14.05
C ASN A 222 -44.79 8.97 -13.78
N SER A 223 -44.07 8.90 -12.64
CA SER A 223 -43.95 9.82 -11.49
C SER A 223 -42.81 9.41 -10.54
N ASN A 224 -42.38 10.35 -9.68
CA ASN A 224 -41.74 10.01 -8.39
C ASN A 224 -42.74 9.30 -7.45
N ASN A 225 -42.23 8.54 -6.48
CA ASN A 225 -42.34 8.96 -5.07
C ASN A 225 -41.50 8.10 -4.12
N GLN A 226 -41.07 8.74 -3.03
CA GLN A 226 -40.68 8.06 -1.80
C GLN A 226 -41.94 7.62 -1.05
N GLU A 227 -41.84 6.67 -0.13
CA GLU A 227 -42.47 6.83 1.18
C GLU A 227 -41.83 5.92 2.23
N GLN A 228 -41.59 6.49 3.42
CA GLN A 228 -41.63 5.74 4.67
C GLN A 228 -43.09 5.81 5.14
N GLU A 229 -43.62 4.78 5.81
CA GLU A 229 -44.26 5.05 7.10
C GLU A 229 -44.47 3.84 8.03
N GLN A 230 -45.13 4.12 9.15
CA GLN A 230 -44.96 3.48 10.45
C GLN A 230 -46.01 2.39 10.74
N SER A 231 -45.62 1.46 11.62
CA SER A 231 -46.41 0.78 12.67
C SER A 231 -47.95 0.64 12.61
N ILE A 232 -48.40 -0.60 12.87
CA ILE A 232 -49.53 -1.01 13.75
C ILE A 232 -50.96 -1.20 13.15
N GLN A 233 -51.36 -2.49 13.14
CA GLN A 233 -52.70 -3.10 13.33
C GLN A 233 -53.93 -2.81 12.43
N ARG A 234 -54.34 -3.90 11.76
CA ARG A 234 -55.72 -4.48 11.65
C ARG A 234 -56.83 -3.77 10.83
N SER A 235 -57.21 -4.52 9.78
CA SER A 235 -58.57 -4.97 9.42
C SER A 235 -59.58 -4.08 8.63
N VAL A 236 -59.80 -4.52 7.37
CA VAL A 236 -61.10 -4.92 6.78
C VAL A 236 -62.11 -3.85 6.27
N LEU A 237 -62.48 -4.02 4.98
CA LEU A 237 -63.66 -3.55 4.22
C LEU A 237 -63.80 -2.08 3.73
N THR A 238 -63.87 -1.97 2.38
CA THR A 238 -64.72 -1.09 1.53
C THR A 238 -64.85 0.43 1.75
N GLY A 239 -64.57 1.20 0.69
CA GLY A 239 -65.67 1.87 -0.04
C GLY A 239 -65.64 3.40 -0.26
N LEU A 240 -65.41 3.80 -1.52
CA LEU A 240 -65.97 4.98 -2.22
C LEU A 240 -65.62 6.44 -1.82
N SER A 241 -65.58 7.29 -2.87
CA SER A 241 -65.85 8.75 -2.92
C SER A 241 -64.98 9.78 -2.15
N LEU A 242 -64.11 10.46 -2.90
CA LEU A 242 -64.09 11.92 -3.20
C LEU A 242 -65.20 12.83 -2.58
N PRO A 243 -65.02 14.19 -2.53
CA PRO A 243 -63.78 14.99 -2.43
C PRO A 243 -63.88 16.27 -1.54
N SER A 244 -62.75 17.00 -1.41
CA SER A 244 -62.66 18.45 -1.06
C SER A 244 -63.00 18.85 0.40
N ALA A 245 -62.65 20.04 0.92
CA ALA A 245 -62.09 21.25 0.31
C ALA A 245 -61.27 22.14 1.28
N PHE A 246 -60.58 23.14 0.69
CA PHE A 246 -60.31 24.50 1.20
C PHE A 246 -59.30 24.82 2.33
N ARG A 247 -58.48 25.84 1.99
CA ARG A 247 -57.99 26.98 2.81
C ARG A 247 -56.97 26.73 3.94
N SER A 248 -56.11 27.69 4.32
CA SER A 248 -55.36 28.76 3.62
C SER A 248 -54.74 29.70 4.66
N ALA A 249 -53.59 30.30 4.34
CA ALA A 249 -53.14 31.64 4.76
C ALA A 249 -52.90 31.96 6.26
N TYR A 250 -51.74 32.60 6.45
CA TYR A 250 -51.35 33.73 7.33
C TYR A 250 -49.98 33.41 7.96
N SER A 251 -48.85 34.05 7.62
CA SER A 251 -48.52 35.45 7.26
C SER A 251 -48.58 36.44 8.43
N ALA A 252 -47.41 36.86 8.96
CA ALA A 252 -46.95 38.28 9.01
C ALA A 252 -45.77 38.51 10.00
N SER A 253 -45.08 39.67 9.84
CA SER A 253 -44.12 40.32 10.76
C SER A 253 -42.75 39.63 11.00
N SER A 254 -41.55 40.22 10.88
CA SER A 254 -41.05 41.64 10.88
C SER A 254 -41.12 42.36 12.25
N GLU A 255 -40.22 43.25 12.70
CA GLU A 255 -38.95 43.86 12.19
C GLU A 255 -38.24 44.65 13.36
N VAL A 256 -37.08 45.36 13.35
CA VAL A 256 -36.00 45.74 12.40
C VAL A 256 -34.71 46.20 13.17
N GLY A 257 -33.52 46.23 12.54
CA GLY A 257 -32.37 47.11 12.91
C GLY A 257 -31.25 46.52 13.81
N SER A 258 -30.04 47.12 13.94
CA SER A 258 -29.43 48.27 13.22
C SER A 258 -27.89 48.41 13.41
N ALA A 259 -27.23 49.12 12.49
CA ALA A 259 -25.97 49.92 12.61
C ALA A 259 -24.54 49.31 12.76
N ARG A 260 -23.73 49.56 11.70
CA ARG A 260 -22.33 50.09 11.65
C ARG A 260 -21.13 49.38 12.33
N GLY A 261 -20.07 49.11 11.54
CA GLY A 261 -18.70 48.83 12.02
C GLY A 261 -17.66 48.74 10.88
N THR A 262 -16.81 49.76 10.70
CA THR A 262 -16.02 50.04 9.48
C THR A 262 -14.60 49.43 9.37
N ARG A 263 -14.24 49.03 8.12
CA ARG A 263 -12.98 49.33 7.40
C ARG A 263 -11.68 48.55 7.70
N ALA A 264 -11.28 47.73 6.72
CA ALA A 264 -9.89 47.54 6.28
C ALA A 264 -9.88 47.25 4.76
N THR A 265 -8.81 47.60 4.04
CA THR A 265 -8.77 47.63 2.57
C THR A 265 -7.84 46.56 1.99
N TYR A 266 -8.34 45.71 1.10
CA TYR A 266 -7.48 44.87 0.25
C TYR A 266 -7.19 45.57 -1.08
N ARG A 267 -5.97 45.39 -1.59
CA ARG A 267 -5.44 46.01 -2.81
C ARG A 267 -5.18 44.92 -3.85
N ASN A 268 -5.92 44.95 -4.96
CA ASN A 268 -5.71 43.99 -6.05
C ASN A 268 -4.33 44.22 -6.69
N LEU A 269 -3.64 43.13 -6.97
CA LEU A 269 -2.58 43.02 -7.97
C LEU A 269 -2.82 41.69 -8.70
N LEU A 270 -2.82 41.73 -10.04
CA LEU A 270 -2.78 40.52 -10.85
C LEU A 270 -1.33 40.03 -10.85
N GLU A 271 -1.11 38.76 -10.50
CA GLU A 271 0.08 38.03 -10.96
C GLU A 271 -0.30 37.26 -12.23
N ASP A 272 0.49 37.44 -13.30
CA ASP A 272 0.33 36.69 -14.53
C ASP A 272 1.00 35.31 -14.37
N PRO A 273 0.26 34.18 -14.49
CA PRO A 273 0.83 32.84 -14.34
C PRO A 273 1.92 32.53 -15.39
N ALA A 274 1.89 33.15 -16.57
CA ALA A 274 2.92 32.95 -17.60
C ALA A 274 4.29 33.51 -17.16
N ALA A 275 4.30 34.64 -16.44
CA ALA A 275 5.53 35.24 -15.92
C ALA A 275 6.21 34.33 -14.86
N ARG A 276 5.40 33.61 -14.07
CA ARG A 276 5.89 32.67 -13.07
C ARG A 276 6.54 31.43 -13.70
N GLN A 277 5.89 30.85 -14.71
CA GLN A 277 6.46 29.73 -15.48
C GLN A 277 7.75 30.13 -16.20
N GLN A 278 7.84 31.35 -16.76
CA GLN A 278 9.09 31.85 -17.34
C GLN A 278 10.22 32.03 -16.32
N ALA A 279 9.91 32.48 -15.10
CA ALA A 279 10.90 32.60 -14.03
C ALA A 279 11.46 31.23 -13.58
N GLU A 280 10.59 30.22 -13.47
CA GLU A 280 10.96 28.85 -13.13
C GLU A 280 11.83 28.21 -14.24
N PHE A 281 11.44 28.34 -15.51
CA PHE A 281 12.23 27.88 -16.67
C PHE A 281 13.63 28.50 -16.73
N LYS A 282 13.75 29.80 -16.43
CA LYS A 282 15.02 30.53 -16.53
C LYS A 282 16.02 30.11 -15.44
N ASN A 283 15.54 29.70 -14.28
CA ASN A 283 16.39 29.20 -13.19
C ASN A 283 16.93 27.79 -13.49
N VAL A 284 16.14 26.90 -14.10
CA VAL A 284 16.60 25.55 -14.49
C VAL A 284 17.74 25.61 -15.51
N TRP A 285 17.65 26.49 -16.52
CA TRP A 285 18.68 26.61 -17.57
C TRP A 285 20.01 27.20 -17.05
N SER A 286 19.97 28.02 -16.01
CA SER A 286 21.19 28.61 -15.42
C SER A 286 22.08 27.60 -14.67
N ALA A 287 21.54 26.43 -14.32
CA ALA A 287 22.26 25.38 -13.60
C ALA A 287 22.87 24.30 -14.51
N THR A 288 22.57 24.32 -15.81
CA THR A 288 22.88 23.22 -16.76
C THR A 288 23.74 23.64 -17.96
N ALA A 289 24.19 24.90 -18.02
CA ALA A 289 25.14 25.34 -19.04
C ALA A 289 26.53 24.69 -18.81
N PRO A 290 27.08 23.91 -19.76
CA PRO A 290 28.44 23.39 -19.63
C PRO A 290 29.43 24.54 -19.65
N ARG A 291 30.36 24.54 -18.70
CA ARG A 291 31.45 25.50 -18.64
C ARG A 291 32.47 25.12 -19.71
N ALA A 292 32.83 26.07 -20.59
CA ALA A 292 33.85 25.82 -21.60
C ALA A 292 35.18 25.44 -20.93
N GLU A 293 35.85 24.44 -21.50
CA GLU A 293 37.25 24.16 -21.18
C GLU A 293 38.11 25.17 -21.95
N GLU A 294 38.97 25.90 -21.23
CA GLU A 294 39.94 26.82 -21.82
C GLU A 294 41.29 26.09 -21.88
N ASP A 295 41.87 26.01 -23.08
CA ASP A 295 43.20 25.42 -23.30
C ASP A 295 44.29 26.34 -22.72
N GLU A 296 44.96 25.93 -21.63
CA GLU A 296 46.23 26.54 -21.18
C GLU A 296 47.41 25.61 -21.46
N GLU A 297 48.29 26.04 -22.38
CA GLU A 297 49.62 25.46 -22.60
C GLU A 297 50.65 25.95 -21.56
N GLU A 298 51.79 25.24 -21.49
CA GLU A 298 52.90 25.46 -20.53
C GLU A 298 52.54 25.16 -19.04
N ARG A 299 53.47 24.74 -18.18
CA ARG A 299 54.93 24.92 -18.24
C ARG A 299 55.70 23.70 -17.72
N VAL A 300 56.84 23.43 -18.36
CA VAL A 300 57.81 22.42 -17.88
C VAL A 300 58.52 22.95 -16.63
N GLU A 301 58.57 22.17 -15.56
CA GLU A 301 59.67 22.26 -14.60
C GLU A 301 60.06 20.88 -14.05
N SER A 302 61.35 20.70 -13.78
CA SER A 302 62.01 19.38 -13.69
C SER A 302 62.44 19.00 -12.27
N GLY A 303 61.97 17.87 -11.75
CA GLY A 303 62.36 17.36 -10.43
C GLY A 303 62.83 15.90 -10.47
N SER A 304 64.15 15.66 -10.51
CA SER A 304 64.69 14.30 -10.67
C SER A 304 64.84 13.54 -9.34
N ALA A 305 64.25 12.34 -9.23
CA ALA A 305 64.54 11.39 -8.16
C ALA A 305 64.65 9.94 -8.70
N ARG A 306 65.88 9.45 -8.87
CA ARG A 306 66.17 8.06 -9.25
C ARG A 306 65.83 7.09 -8.10
N ARG A 307 65.18 5.94 -8.39
CA ARG A 307 65.75 4.63 -7.99
C ARG A 307 65.16 3.38 -8.65
N SER A 308 66.07 2.60 -9.25
CA SER A 308 66.14 1.14 -9.15
C SER A 308 64.95 0.29 -9.63
N VAL A 309 64.86 0.10 -10.95
CA VAL A 309 64.38 -1.17 -11.52
C VAL A 309 65.21 -2.32 -10.93
N ARG A 310 64.57 -3.43 -10.52
CA ARG A 310 65.27 -4.71 -10.32
C ARG A 310 64.45 -5.87 -10.87
N SER A 311 64.83 -6.33 -12.06
CA SER A 311 64.27 -7.53 -12.68
C SER A 311 64.75 -8.79 -11.95
N ALA A 312 63.85 -9.74 -11.75
CA ALA A 312 64.15 -11.14 -11.48
C ALA A 312 63.26 -12.01 -12.39
N ARG A 313 63.75 -13.18 -12.81
CA ARG A 313 63.29 -13.88 -14.02
C ARG A 313 63.22 -15.39 -13.80
N SER A 314 62.35 -16.05 -14.58
CA SER A 314 62.16 -17.50 -14.69
C SER A 314 61.31 -18.15 -13.59
N GLY A 315 60.51 -19.15 -13.98
CA GLY A 315 59.47 -19.77 -13.13
C GLY A 315 58.48 -20.63 -13.92
N SER A 316 58.99 -21.39 -14.88
CA SER A 316 58.24 -22.25 -15.81
C SER A 316 57.19 -23.17 -15.15
N GLY A 317 55.96 -23.13 -15.68
CA GLY A 317 55.18 -24.33 -16.00
C GLY A 317 54.52 -25.14 -14.88
N ARG A 318 53.22 -24.92 -14.66
CA ARG A 318 52.24 -26.01 -14.57
C ARG A 318 50.82 -25.55 -14.90
N VAL A 319 50.25 -26.04 -16.00
CA VAL A 319 48.79 -25.96 -16.23
C VAL A 319 48.14 -27.08 -15.42
N VAL A 320 47.15 -26.73 -14.61
CA VAL A 320 46.31 -27.67 -13.86
C VAL A 320 44.86 -27.29 -14.10
N HIS A 321 44.15 -28.07 -14.92
CA HIS A 321 42.70 -27.98 -15.02
C HIS A 321 42.08 -28.63 -13.77
N THR A 322 41.53 -27.82 -12.87
CA THR A 322 40.54 -28.25 -11.88
C THR A 322 39.19 -27.65 -12.25
N GLY A 323 38.37 -28.41 -12.99
CA GLY A 323 36.98 -28.06 -13.26
C GLY A 323 36.14 -28.21 -11.99
N GLY A 324 35.96 -27.11 -11.25
CA GLY A 324 35.03 -27.02 -10.14
C GLY A 324 33.73 -26.37 -10.60
N GLN A 325 32.79 -27.16 -11.11
CA GLN A 325 31.49 -26.67 -11.56
C GLN A 325 30.59 -26.40 -10.35
N SER A 326 30.62 -25.17 -9.84
CA SER A 326 29.71 -24.69 -8.79
C SER A 326 28.56 -23.91 -9.42
N ASP A 327 27.34 -24.44 -9.33
CA ASP A 327 26.12 -23.77 -9.80
C ASP A 327 25.74 -22.59 -8.91
N ILE A 328 26.51 -21.50 -9.03
CA ILE A 328 26.13 -20.17 -8.55
C ILE A 328 25.67 -19.40 -9.77
N VAL A 329 24.35 -19.37 -9.97
CA VAL A 329 23.72 -18.42 -10.87
C VAL A 329 23.90 -17.02 -10.25
N SER A 330 25.00 -16.36 -10.62
CA SER A 330 25.20 -14.95 -10.33
C SER A 330 24.18 -14.15 -11.13
N ASN A 331 23.31 -13.40 -10.45
CA ASN A 331 22.50 -12.38 -11.11
C ASN A 331 23.40 -11.49 -11.99
N PRO A 332 22.95 -11.07 -13.18
CA PRO A 332 23.66 -10.06 -13.95
C PRO A 332 23.80 -8.76 -13.12
N PRO A 333 24.83 -7.93 -13.38
CA PRO A 333 25.03 -6.68 -12.65
C PRO A 333 23.93 -5.67 -13.00
N GLU A 334 22.93 -5.55 -12.13
CA GLU A 334 21.85 -4.54 -12.17
C GLU A 334 22.35 -3.12 -11.80
N ASP A 335 23.65 -2.94 -11.50
CA ASP A 335 24.28 -1.68 -11.05
C ASP A 335 24.34 -0.56 -12.13
N ALA A 336 23.67 -0.72 -13.27
CA ALA A 336 23.60 0.28 -14.33
C ALA A 336 22.55 1.36 -13.98
N ALA A 337 22.99 2.43 -13.31
CA ALA A 337 22.19 3.61 -13.06
C ALA A 337 21.94 4.40 -14.36
N ILE A 338 20.97 3.94 -15.14
CA ILE A 338 20.31 4.71 -16.18
C ILE A 338 19.44 5.76 -15.48
N ASP A 339 19.37 6.98 -16.01
CA ASP A 339 18.33 7.95 -15.63
C ASP A 339 16.99 7.41 -16.14
N ASP A 340 16.37 6.54 -15.34
CA ASP A 340 15.35 5.58 -15.72
C ASP A 340 13.99 6.26 -16.00
N VAL A 341 13.90 7.03 -17.09
CA VAL A 341 12.68 7.70 -17.53
C VAL A 341 11.58 6.65 -17.68
N PHE A 342 10.42 6.93 -17.09
CA PHE A 342 9.27 6.03 -17.13
C PHE A 342 8.34 6.45 -18.30
N PRO A 343 8.43 5.83 -19.50
CA PRO A 343 7.53 6.15 -20.60
C PRO A 343 6.07 5.84 -20.21
N LEU A 344 5.30 6.90 -19.96
CA LEU A 344 3.87 6.81 -19.75
C LEU A 344 3.16 6.36 -21.03
N ASN A 345 2.04 5.66 -20.85
CA ASN A 345 1.13 5.24 -21.93
C ASN A 345 1.75 4.29 -22.96
N LEU A 346 2.66 3.41 -22.52
CA LEU A 346 3.06 2.22 -23.26
C LEU A 346 1.83 1.46 -23.77
N ALA A 347 1.73 1.32 -25.10
CA ALA A 347 0.84 0.37 -25.75
C ALA A 347 1.51 -1.01 -25.82
N MET A 348 0.75 -2.08 -25.60
CA MET A 348 1.29 -3.44 -25.67
C MET A 348 1.12 -4.02 -27.09
N PRO A 349 2.18 -4.52 -27.74
CA PRO A 349 2.07 -5.13 -29.07
C PRO A 349 1.12 -6.35 -29.05
N PRO A 350 0.28 -6.54 -30.09
CA PRO A 350 -0.64 -7.68 -30.15
C PRO A 350 0.06 -9.05 -30.05
N VAL A 351 1.30 -9.16 -30.57
CA VAL A 351 2.15 -10.36 -30.46
C VAL A 351 2.49 -10.68 -29.00
N VAL A 352 2.71 -9.67 -28.16
CA VAL A 352 2.97 -9.82 -26.71
C VAL A 352 1.70 -10.23 -25.97
N GLU A 353 0.55 -9.63 -26.32
CA GLU A 353 -0.75 -10.01 -25.72
C GLU A 353 -1.08 -11.47 -26.04
N TRP A 354 -0.89 -11.88 -27.30
CA TRP A 354 -1.08 -13.26 -27.73
C TRP A 354 -0.09 -14.22 -27.06
N SER A 355 1.19 -13.86 -26.98
CA SER A 355 2.22 -14.70 -26.35
C SER A 355 1.92 -14.97 -24.88
N LEU A 356 1.59 -13.91 -24.10
CA LEU A 356 1.17 -14.07 -22.70
C LEU A 356 -0.16 -14.85 -22.59
N ARG A 357 -1.13 -14.61 -23.48
CA ARG A 357 -2.40 -15.37 -23.52
C ARG A 357 -2.14 -16.86 -23.76
N MET A 358 -1.25 -17.22 -24.70
CA MET A 358 -0.95 -18.61 -24.99
C MET A 358 -0.19 -19.30 -23.87
N ILE A 359 0.80 -18.65 -23.26
CA ILE A 359 1.49 -19.21 -22.08
C ILE A 359 0.47 -19.42 -20.93
N SER A 360 -0.51 -18.52 -20.77
CA SER A 360 -1.62 -18.68 -19.81
C SER A 360 -2.50 -19.89 -20.12
N ILE A 361 -2.96 -20.06 -21.36
CA ILE A 361 -3.82 -21.18 -21.79
C ILE A 361 -3.09 -22.52 -21.62
N ILE A 362 -1.78 -22.56 -21.95
CA ILE A 362 -0.94 -23.73 -21.77
C ILE A 362 -0.80 -24.08 -20.28
N LEU A 363 -0.59 -23.08 -19.42
CA LEU A 363 -0.49 -23.28 -17.97
C LEU A 363 -1.81 -23.81 -17.38
N ASP A 364 -2.95 -23.23 -17.76
CA ASP A 364 -4.28 -23.67 -17.33
C ASP A 364 -4.59 -25.10 -17.83
N GLY A 365 -4.12 -25.47 -19.02
CA GLY A 365 -4.22 -26.82 -19.58
C GLY A 365 -3.34 -27.86 -18.87
N ILE A 366 -2.16 -27.46 -18.39
CA ILE A 366 -1.28 -28.33 -17.58
C ILE A 366 -1.87 -28.58 -16.19
N GLU A 367 -2.54 -27.59 -15.60
CA GLU A 367 -3.07 -27.70 -14.23
C GLU A 367 -4.47 -28.32 -14.14
N SER A 368 -5.35 -28.07 -15.11
CA SER A 368 -6.67 -28.72 -15.15
C SER A 368 -6.56 -30.25 -15.18
N TYR A 369 -5.49 -30.80 -15.76
CA TYR A 369 -5.16 -32.23 -15.75
C TYR A 369 -4.86 -32.81 -14.36
N ASN A 370 -4.40 -31.99 -13.42
CA ASN A 370 -4.12 -32.37 -12.02
C ASN A 370 -5.30 -32.05 -11.07
N GLY A 371 -6.39 -31.45 -11.56
CA GLY A 371 -7.51 -30.99 -10.73
C GLY A 371 -8.52 -32.10 -10.39
N PRO A 372 -9.10 -32.12 -9.16
CA PRO A 372 -10.16 -33.08 -8.80
C PRO A 372 -11.51 -32.83 -9.51
N LEU A 373 -11.59 -31.80 -10.36
CA LEU A 373 -12.70 -31.48 -11.25
C LEU A 373 -12.54 -32.07 -12.66
N GLY A 374 -11.50 -32.89 -12.91
CA GLY A 374 -11.24 -33.55 -14.20
C GLY A 374 -12.22 -34.69 -14.54
N TYR A 375 -13.52 -34.40 -14.51
CA TYR A 375 -14.61 -35.32 -14.89
C TYR A 375 -15.69 -34.66 -15.78
N ASP A 376 -15.41 -33.48 -16.34
CA ASP A 376 -16.12 -33.02 -17.54
C ASP A 376 -15.57 -33.82 -18.75
N ASP A 377 -16.45 -34.51 -19.48
CA ASP A 377 -16.11 -35.41 -20.60
C ASP A 377 -15.70 -34.67 -21.89
N ALA A 378 -14.77 -33.73 -21.78
CA ALA A 378 -14.12 -33.08 -22.92
C ALA A 378 -13.14 -34.07 -23.59
N GLU A 379 -13.63 -34.89 -24.52
CA GLU A 379 -12.90 -35.93 -25.27
C GLU A 379 -11.48 -35.51 -25.70
N SER A 380 -11.34 -34.24 -26.11
CA SER A 380 -10.06 -33.59 -26.49
C SER A 380 -8.92 -33.67 -25.47
N PHE A 381 -9.20 -34.02 -24.20
CA PHE A 381 -8.20 -34.25 -23.14
C PHE A 381 -8.10 -35.71 -22.70
N GLN A 382 -9.12 -36.56 -22.88
CA GLN A 382 -8.99 -38.01 -22.63
C GLN A 382 -7.97 -38.64 -23.58
N ALA A 383 -7.86 -38.13 -24.82
CA ALA A 383 -6.81 -38.53 -25.77
C ALA A 383 -5.38 -38.38 -25.22
N TRP A 384 -5.13 -37.46 -24.28
CA TRP A 384 -3.81 -37.25 -23.67
C TRP A 384 -3.42 -38.37 -22.68
N LYS A 385 -4.40 -39.18 -22.24
CA LYS A 385 -4.24 -40.37 -21.40
C LYS A 385 -4.21 -41.68 -22.20
N GLU A 386 -4.86 -41.69 -23.36
CA GLU A 386 -5.03 -42.90 -24.18
C GLU A 386 -3.76 -43.28 -24.97
N GLY A 387 -2.93 -42.30 -25.35
CA GLY A 387 -1.74 -42.50 -26.19
C GLY A 387 -0.50 -43.09 -25.51
N ASP A 388 -0.48 -43.20 -24.17
CA ASP A 388 0.69 -43.69 -23.40
C ASP A 388 0.53 -45.14 -22.89
N LYS A 389 -0.40 -45.90 -23.47
CA LYS A 389 -0.61 -47.33 -23.14
C LYS A 389 0.60 -48.21 -23.50
N ASP A 390 1.53 -47.71 -24.31
CA ASP A 390 2.77 -48.39 -24.73
C ASP A 390 3.99 -48.10 -23.82
N GLY A 391 3.78 -47.49 -22.64
CA GLY A 391 4.48 -47.90 -21.41
C GLY A 391 5.98 -47.58 -21.28
N ILE A 392 6.45 -46.40 -21.73
CA ILE A 392 7.88 -46.01 -21.60
C ILE A 392 8.13 -44.85 -20.62
N VAL A 393 7.21 -43.92 -20.38
CA VAL A 393 7.44 -42.83 -19.39
C VAL A 393 6.20 -42.51 -18.55
N ASN A 394 6.12 -43.11 -17.35
CA ASN A 394 5.21 -42.68 -16.29
C ASN A 394 5.55 -41.25 -15.82
N THR A 395 5.12 -40.20 -16.55
CA THR A 395 5.18 -38.82 -16.04
C THR A 395 4.22 -38.69 -14.87
N THR A 396 4.76 -38.40 -13.69
CA THR A 396 3.98 -38.25 -12.47
C THR A 396 3.25 -36.90 -12.46
N SER A 397 2.19 -36.76 -11.67
CA SER A 397 1.50 -35.47 -11.48
C SER A 397 2.44 -34.36 -10.99
N GLY A 398 3.51 -34.73 -10.29
CA GLY A 398 4.60 -33.84 -9.87
C GLY A 398 5.42 -33.27 -11.03
N ASP A 399 5.62 -34.02 -12.12
CA ASP A 399 6.33 -33.54 -13.31
C ASP A 399 5.57 -32.38 -13.99
N LEU A 400 4.24 -32.49 -14.12
CA LEU A 400 3.40 -31.44 -14.68
C LEU A 400 3.36 -30.19 -13.78
N ALA A 401 3.23 -30.39 -12.46
CA ALA A 401 3.31 -29.29 -11.51
C ALA A 401 4.69 -28.60 -11.53
N TRP A 402 5.78 -29.35 -11.73
CA TRP A 402 7.12 -28.80 -11.89
C TRP A 402 7.28 -28.02 -13.21
N ILE A 403 6.73 -28.51 -14.33
CA ILE A 403 6.70 -27.77 -15.61
C ILE A 403 5.94 -26.44 -15.44
N GLY A 404 4.74 -26.46 -14.86
CA GLY A 404 3.95 -25.24 -14.62
C GLY A 404 4.68 -24.21 -13.76
N ASN A 405 5.29 -24.64 -12.65
CA ASN A 405 6.13 -23.77 -11.81
C ASN A 405 7.39 -23.26 -12.55
N SER A 406 7.96 -24.05 -13.46
CA SER A 406 9.14 -23.66 -14.25
C SER A 406 8.79 -22.62 -15.31
N ILE A 407 7.64 -22.75 -16.00
CA ILE A 407 7.10 -21.74 -16.92
C ILE A 407 6.86 -20.41 -16.18
N VAL A 408 6.18 -20.47 -15.03
CA VAL A 408 5.97 -19.29 -14.16
C VAL A 408 7.30 -18.69 -13.72
N SER A 409 8.28 -19.51 -13.31
CA SER A 409 9.59 -19.02 -12.89
C SER A 409 10.37 -18.36 -14.03
N ALA A 410 10.26 -18.88 -15.25
CA ALA A 410 10.91 -18.33 -16.44
C ALA A 410 10.30 -16.98 -16.83
N VAL A 411 8.97 -16.89 -16.96
CA VAL A 411 8.26 -15.63 -17.24
C VAL A 411 8.50 -14.60 -16.12
N ALA A 412 8.53 -15.04 -14.85
CA ALA A 412 8.85 -14.18 -13.73
C ALA A 412 10.33 -13.75 -13.64
N SER A 413 11.22 -14.39 -14.39
CA SER A 413 12.65 -14.04 -14.47
C SER A 413 12.99 -13.07 -15.60
N ILE A 414 12.04 -12.75 -16.49
CA ILE A 414 12.19 -11.74 -17.53
C ILE A 414 12.39 -10.37 -16.84
N PRO A 415 13.56 -9.71 -16.98
CA PRO A 415 13.84 -8.44 -16.33
C PRO A 415 12.82 -7.37 -16.77
N SER A 416 12.47 -6.47 -15.86
CA SER A 416 11.54 -5.35 -16.10
C SER A 416 10.13 -5.70 -16.63
N LEU A 417 9.76 -6.96 -16.88
CA LEU A 417 8.42 -7.34 -17.35
C LEU A 417 7.31 -6.74 -16.47
N MET A 418 7.50 -6.79 -15.14
CA MET A 418 6.51 -6.24 -14.20
C MET A 418 6.48 -4.70 -14.20
N LYS A 419 7.65 -4.04 -14.36
CA LYS A 419 7.74 -2.58 -14.58
C LYS A 419 6.92 -2.19 -15.82
N THR A 420 7.20 -2.80 -16.98
CA THR A 420 6.53 -2.45 -18.25
C THR A 420 5.03 -2.77 -18.22
N LEU A 421 4.60 -3.90 -17.61
CA LEU A 421 3.18 -4.23 -17.46
C LEU A 421 2.43 -3.23 -16.54
N LEU A 422 3.05 -2.77 -15.45
CA LEU A 422 2.45 -1.75 -14.58
C LEU A 422 2.35 -0.39 -15.28
N LEU A 423 3.29 -0.05 -16.16
CA LEU A 423 3.33 1.22 -16.90
C LEU A 423 2.33 1.33 -18.07
N LEU A 424 1.69 0.22 -18.48
CA LEU A 424 0.60 0.22 -19.47
C LEU A 424 -0.48 1.25 -19.11
N ASN A 425 -1.11 1.85 -20.13
CA ASN A 425 -2.18 2.83 -19.94
C ASN A 425 -3.38 2.23 -19.19
N ASP A 426 -3.86 2.89 -18.14
CA ASP A 426 -5.00 2.40 -17.32
C ASP A 426 -6.34 2.50 -18.06
N ASN A 427 -6.41 3.31 -19.13
CA ASN A 427 -7.56 3.39 -20.03
C ASN A 427 -7.57 2.26 -21.08
N ASP A 428 -6.48 1.49 -21.23
CA ASP A 428 -6.40 0.41 -22.22
C ASP A 428 -7.01 -0.89 -21.65
N PRO A 429 -8.08 -1.43 -22.24
CA PRO A 429 -8.65 -2.72 -21.82
C PRO A 429 -7.65 -3.88 -21.91
N VAL A 430 -6.61 -3.80 -22.75
CA VAL A 430 -5.49 -4.78 -22.80
C VAL A 430 -4.89 -4.96 -21.40
N LYS A 431 -4.65 -3.89 -20.64
CA LYS A 431 -4.09 -3.98 -19.28
C LYS A 431 -4.96 -4.86 -18.38
N SER A 432 -6.28 -4.66 -18.40
CA SER A 432 -7.21 -5.47 -17.61
C SER A 432 -7.26 -6.93 -18.08
N ARG A 433 -7.16 -7.21 -19.39
CA ARG A 433 -7.08 -8.59 -19.90
C ARG A 433 -5.78 -9.28 -19.48
N VAL A 434 -4.65 -8.60 -19.60
CA VAL A 434 -3.31 -9.15 -19.35
C VAL A 434 -3.09 -9.44 -17.86
N PHE A 435 -3.50 -8.56 -16.96
CA PHE A 435 -3.45 -8.83 -15.51
C PHE A 435 -4.40 -9.96 -15.08
N ASN A 436 -5.42 -10.29 -15.88
CA ASN A 436 -6.29 -11.47 -15.66
C ASN A 436 -5.70 -12.79 -16.18
N LEU A 437 -4.57 -12.81 -16.90
CA LEU A 437 -3.93 -14.04 -17.36
C LEU A 437 -3.29 -14.80 -16.19
N SER A 438 -3.55 -16.10 -16.05
CA SER A 438 -3.07 -16.92 -14.92
C SER A 438 -1.54 -16.90 -14.79
N VAL A 439 -0.81 -16.94 -15.91
CA VAL A 439 0.66 -16.80 -15.90
C VAL A 439 1.12 -15.45 -15.34
N VAL A 440 0.43 -14.35 -15.67
CA VAL A 440 0.77 -13.01 -15.17
C VAL A 440 0.47 -12.90 -13.68
N ARG A 441 -0.68 -13.41 -13.22
CA ARG A 441 -1.07 -13.48 -11.79
C ARG A 441 -0.04 -14.26 -10.94
N ARG A 442 0.57 -15.28 -11.53
CA ARG A 442 1.64 -16.10 -10.93
C ARG A 442 3.02 -15.45 -11.02
N ALA A 443 3.30 -14.67 -12.06
CA ALA A 443 4.53 -13.90 -12.18
C ALA A 443 4.54 -12.68 -11.23
N ILE A 444 3.41 -11.99 -11.06
CA ILE A 444 3.18 -10.92 -10.08
C ILE A 444 3.61 -11.37 -8.68
N SER A 445 3.14 -12.56 -8.27
CA SER A 445 3.35 -13.16 -6.96
C SER A 445 4.60 -14.04 -6.86
N SER A 446 5.43 -14.08 -7.91
CA SER A 446 6.72 -14.77 -7.89
C SER A 446 7.79 -13.87 -7.29
N LYS A 447 8.69 -14.46 -6.48
CA LYS A 447 9.86 -13.74 -5.93
C LYS A 447 10.81 -13.21 -7.00
N TYR A 448 10.72 -13.64 -8.27
CA TYR A 448 11.69 -13.25 -9.29
C TYR A 448 11.42 -11.87 -9.88
N THR A 449 10.16 -11.47 -10.08
CA THR A 449 9.78 -10.18 -10.72
C THR A 449 10.15 -8.93 -9.94
N ILE A 450 10.20 -9.01 -8.61
CA ILE A 450 10.53 -7.88 -7.72
C ILE A 450 12.02 -7.52 -7.85
N GLY A 451 12.33 -6.30 -8.30
CA GLY A 451 13.69 -5.77 -8.39
C GLY A 451 13.76 -4.31 -7.95
N ASN A 452 14.93 -3.68 -8.09
CA ASN A 452 15.15 -2.28 -7.70
C ASN A 452 14.23 -1.29 -8.43
N TRP A 453 13.71 -1.66 -9.62
CA TRP A 453 12.69 -0.91 -10.36
C TRP A 453 11.48 -0.52 -9.52
N LEU A 454 11.11 -1.32 -8.50
CA LEU A 454 9.98 -1.01 -7.61
C LEU A 454 10.29 0.18 -6.70
N VAL A 455 11.55 0.33 -6.28
CA VAL A 455 12.01 1.48 -5.49
C VAL A 455 12.00 2.73 -6.37
N TYR A 456 12.56 2.63 -7.58
CA TYR A 456 12.56 3.74 -8.55
C TYR A 456 11.15 4.14 -8.98
N MET A 457 10.20 3.21 -9.10
CA MET A 457 8.79 3.56 -9.34
C MET A 457 8.17 4.32 -8.15
N LEU A 458 8.49 3.96 -6.91
CA LEU A 458 7.96 4.64 -5.71
C LEU A 458 8.66 5.99 -5.43
N GLU A 459 9.89 6.16 -5.90
CA GLU A 459 10.67 7.41 -5.82
C GLU A 459 10.48 8.29 -7.07
N ALA A 460 9.69 7.84 -8.06
CA ALA A 460 9.44 8.56 -9.30
C ALA A 460 8.72 9.89 -9.05
N VAL A 461 9.21 10.95 -9.71
CA VAL A 461 8.62 12.31 -9.67
C VAL A 461 7.20 12.36 -10.26
N ASP A 462 6.84 11.40 -11.12
CA ASP A 462 5.49 11.30 -11.67
C ASP A 462 4.56 10.53 -10.72
N PRO A 463 3.48 11.17 -10.20
CA PRO A 463 2.60 10.55 -9.22
C PRO A 463 1.79 9.36 -9.79
N ILE A 464 1.63 9.24 -11.11
CA ILE A 464 0.97 8.10 -11.76
C ILE A 464 1.88 6.86 -11.68
N VAL A 465 3.19 7.04 -11.88
CA VAL A 465 4.18 5.95 -11.74
C VAL A 465 4.29 5.50 -10.28
N ALA A 466 4.40 6.46 -9.36
CA ALA A 466 4.42 6.23 -7.92
C ALA A 466 3.19 5.45 -7.44
N ARG A 467 2.00 5.88 -7.87
CA ARG A 467 0.72 5.22 -7.59
C ARG A 467 0.64 3.80 -8.13
N ARG A 468 1.15 3.53 -9.34
CA ARG A 468 1.25 2.17 -9.90
C ARG A 468 2.21 1.27 -9.11
N GLY A 469 3.25 1.85 -8.50
CA GLY A 469 4.08 1.18 -7.50
C GLY A 469 3.28 0.77 -6.26
N VAL A 470 2.44 1.67 -5.73
CA VAL A 470 1.55 1.38 -4.59
C VAL A 470 0.45 0.39 -4.95
N ASP A 471 -0.12 0.44 -6.16
CA ASP A 471 -1.06 -0.56 -6.68
C ASP A 471 -0.43 -1.97 -6.64
N TYR A 472 0.83 -2.10 -7.08
CA TYR A 472 1.56 -3.37 -7.03
C TYR A 472 1.81 -3.86 -5.59
N LEU A 473 2.13 -2.95 -4.64
CA LEU A 473 2.21 -3.30 -3.21
C LEU A 473 0.87 -3.77 -2.64
N GLU A 474 -0.24 -3.18 -3.09
CA GLU A 474 -1.58 -3.60 -2.69
C GLU A 474 -1.89 -5.00 -3.23
N ILE A 475 -1.66 -5.26 -4.52
CA ILE A 475 -1.84 -6.56 -5.18
C ILE A 475 -0.98 -7.66 -4.52
N LEU A 476 0.27 -7.37 -4.15
CA LEU A 476 1.14 -8.28 -3.40
C LEU A 476 0.65 -8.56 -1.96
N SER A 477 -0.35 -7.83 -1.48
CA SER A 477 -0.86 -7.89 -0.11
C SER A 477 -2.32 -8.36 0.02
N GLU A 478 -3.07 -8.45 -1.08
CA GLU A 478 -4.42 -9.01 -1.07
C GLU A 478 -4.36 -10.54 -0.80
N ASP A 479 -4.97 -10.97 0.30
CA ASP A 479 -5.15 -12.40 0.62
C ASP A 479 -6.47 -12.91 0.03
N GLU A 480 -6.41 -13.95 -0.83
CA GLU A 480 -7.59 -14.53 -1.48
C GLU A 480 -8.67 -14.97 -0.47
N ASP A 481 -8.24 -15.52 0.68
CA ASP A 481 -9.10 -16.15 1.68
C ASP A 481 -10.09 -15.19 2.38
N GLU A 482 -9.75 -13.90 2.54
CA GLU A 482 -10.66 -12.92 3.17
C GLU A 482 -11.65 -12.32 2.16
N ASN A 483 -11.19 -12.08 0.91
CA ASN A 483 -11.97 -11.38 -0.12
C ASN A 483 -12.97 -12.29 -0.86
N ALA A 484 -12.88 -13.61 -0.69
CA ALA A 484 -13.84 -14.59 -1.21
C ALA A 484 -15.29 -14.39 -0.67
N LEU A 485 -15.46 -13.74 0.48
CA LEU A 485 -16.75 -13.63 1.20
C LEU A 485 -17.51 -12.30 0.97
N ILE A 486 -17.05 -11.44 0.06
CA ILE A 486 -17.68 -10.14 -0.27
C ILE A 486 -17.57 -9.87 -1.78
N PRO A 487 -18.67 -9.94 -2.57
CA PRO A 487 -18.66 -9.65 -4.01
C PRO A 487 -18.71 -8.13 -4.31
N SER A 488 -17.66 -7.40 -3.93
CA SER A 488 -17.36 -6.06 -4.48
C SER A 488 -17.12 -6.14 -6.00
N THR A 489 -17.71 -5.19 -6.73
CA THR A 489 -17.94 -5.23 -8.19
C THR A 489 -17.03 -4.32 -9.03
N LYS A 490 -16.08 -3.60 -8.41
CA LYS A 490 -15.23 -2.60 -9.11
C LYS A 490 -13.71 -2.83 -9.04
N ARG A 491 -13.23 -3.92 -8.43
CA ARG A 491 -11.81 -4.34 -8.51
C ARG A 491 -11.69 -5.62 -9.32
N VAL A 492 -10.66 -5.69 -10.16
CA VAL A 492 -10.22 -6.94 -10.80
C VAL A 492 -9.77 -7.90 -9.71
N ARG A 493 -10.37 -9.08 -9.64
CA ARG A 493 -10.06 -10.08 -8.61
C ARG A 493 -8.99 -11.04 -9.08
N PHE A 494 -7.85 -11.04 -8.38
CA PHE A 494 -6.86 -12.09 -8.50
C PHE A 494 -7.39 -13.33 -7.77
N ALA A 495 -7.90 -14.31 -8.52
CA ALA A 495 -8.48 -15.54 -7.97
C ALA A 495 -7.92 -16.79 -8.67
N GLY A 496 -7.14 -17.60 -7.95
CA GLY A 496 -6.57 -18.86 -8.43
C GLY A 496 -5.09 -19.08 -8.09
N THR A 497 -4.56 -18.34 -7.11
CA THR A 497 -3.16 -18.41 -6.66
C THR A 497 -3.05 -18.33 -5.14
N GLN A 498 -3.51 -19.37 -4.43
CA GLN A 498 -3.20 -19.56 -3.02
C GLN A 498 -1.70 -19.85 -2.85
N LEU A 499 -0.88 -18.80 -2.74
CA LEU A 499 0.53 -18.94 -2.41
C LEU A 499 0.67 -19.55 -1.02
N SER A 500 1.56 -20.54 -0.89
CA SER A 500 1.91 -21.06 0.43
C SER A 500 2.38 -19.91 1.33
N PRO A 501 2.05 -19.91 2.64
CA PRO A 501 2.52 -18.85 3.54
C PRO A 501 4.05 -18.69 3.55
N GLN A 502 4.80 -19.76 3.27
CA GLN A 502 6.25 -19.73 3.10
C GLN A 502 6.67 -18.99 1.82
N SER A 503 6.00 -19.24 0.70
CA SER A 503 6.22 -18.52 -0.57
C SER A 503 5.96 -17.02 -0.41
N ARG A 504 4.85 -16.66 0.27
CA ARG A 504 4.49 -15.28 0.57
C ARG A 504 5.50 -14.61 1.50
N ALA A 505 5.94 -15.28 2.58
CA ALA A 505 6.97 -14.77 3.47
C ALA A 505 8.34 -14.61 2.77
N ALA A 506 8.69 -15.49 1.83
CA ALA A 506 9.89 -15.36 1.01
C ALA A 506 9.81 -14.18 0.03
N LEU A 507 8.63 -13.91 -0.54
CA LEU A 507 8.36 -12.73 -1.35
C LEU A 507 8.48 -11.45 -0.51
N TYR A 508 7.79 -11.39 0.64
CA TYR A 508 7.83 -10.25 1.56
C TYR A 508 9.26 -9.97 2.03
N TYR A 509 10.07 -11.02 2.23
CA TYR A 509 11.50 -10.89 2.54
C TYR A 509 12.34 -10.35 1.37
N LYS A 510 12.02 -10.65 0.10
CA LYS A 510 12.72 -10.02 -1.03
C LYS A 510 12.40 -8.53 -1.10
N VAL A 511 11.13 -8.14 -0.93
CA VAL A 511 10.74 -6.71 -0.85
C VAL A 511 11.45 -6.02 0.31
N SER A 512 11.49 -6.62 1.51
CA SER A 512 12.22 -6.05 2.67
C SER A 512 13.73 -5.91 2.45
N ARG A 513 14.29 -6.61 1.45
CA ARG A 513 15.71 -6.59 1.11
C ARG A 513 16.04 -5.58 0.00
N LEU A 514 15.05 -4.99 -0.67
CA LEU A 514 15.28 -3.86 -1.55
C LEU A 514 15.81 -2.68 -0.72
N ASP A 515 16.99 -2.17 -1.09
CA ASP A 515 17.53 -1.00 -0.43
C ASP A 515 16.71 0.25 -0.78
N TYR A 516 16.64 1.21 0.14
CA TYR A 516 15.81 2.43 0.05
C TYR A 516 14.28 2.24 -0.07
N PHE A 517 13.75 1.02 -0.05
CA PHE A 517 12.30 0.75 -0.10
C PHE A 517 11.46 1.53 0.93
N LEU A 518 11.85 1.56 2.20
CA LEU A 518 11.12 2.32 3.24
C LEU A 518 11.24 3.85 3.05
N PRO A 519 12.43 4.43 2.76
CA PRO A 519 12.55 5.80 2.28
C PRO A 519 11.68 6.15 1.07
N ALA A 520 11.60 5.30 0.04
CA ALA A 520 10.82 5.59 -1.18
C ALA A 520 9.32 5.70 -0.89
N ILE A 521 8.76 4.86 -0.02
CA ILE A 521 7.35 5.00 0.42
C ILE A 521 7.13 6.31 1.21
N LEU A 522 8.15 6.86 1.86
CA LEU A 522 8.07 8.18 2.51
C LEU A 522 8.45 9.36 1.58
N ALA A 523 8.95 9.08 0.37
CA ALA A 523 9.25 10.07 -0.65
C ALA A 523 8.03 10.40 -1.53
N LEU A 524 7.04 9.49 -1.59
CA LEU A 524 5.75 9.68 -2.26
C LEU A 524 5.13 11.06 -1.92
N GLU A 525 4.80 11.83 -2.96
CA GLU A 525 4.20 13.18 -2.83
C GLU A 525 2.75 13.14 -2.31
N ASP A 526 1.95 12.14 -2.73
CA ASP A 526 0.59 12.01 -2.21
C ASP A 526 0.52 11.20 -0.90
N THR A 527 0.20 11.92 0.17
CA THR A 527 -0.12 11.40 1.50
C THR A 527 -1.14 10.27 1.51
N ALA A 528 -2.10 10.26 0.57
CA ALA A 528 -3.12 9.24 0.47
C ALA A 528 -2.56 7.92 -0.06
N GLU A 529 -1.58 7.98 -0.97
CA GLU A 529 -0.86 6.79 -1.47
C GLU A 529 0.19 6.31 -0.45
N VAL A 530 0.78 7.19 0.38
CA VAL A 530 1.54 6.79 1.59
C VAL A 530 0.65 6.01 2.57
N ASP A 531 -0.52 6.56 2.90
CA ASP A 531 -1.49 5.92 3.79
C ASP A 531 -2.02 4.59 3.20
N ARG A 532 -2.16 4.50 1.87
CA ARG A 532 -2.56 3.28 1.16
C ARG A 532 -1.47 2.22 1.18
N ALA A 533 -0.22 2.57 0.89
CA ALA A 533 0.94 1.69 1.06
C ALA A 533 1.04 1.19 2.51
N ALA A 534 0.76 2.05 3.49
CA ALA A 534 0.69 1.71 4.91
C ALA A 534 -0.47 0.79 5.31
N LYS A 535 -1.54 0.66 4.51
CA LYS A 535 -2.60 -0.35 4.73
C LYS A 535 -2.18 -1.76 4.31
N THR A 536 -1.17 -1.89 3.44
CA THR A 536 -0.79 -3.21 2.88
C THR A 536 -0.26 -4.17 3.95
N LYS A 537 -0.72 -5.43 3.92
CA LYS A 537 -0.21 -6.51 4.78
C LYS A 537 1.29 -6.76 4.55
N LEU A 538 1.73 -6.57 3.30
CA LEU A 538 3.13 -6.57 2.88
C LEU A 538 3.96 -5.58 3.71
N LEU A 539 3.61 -4.28 3.69
CA LEU A 539 4.40 -3.29 4.42
C LEU A 539 4.34 -3.56 5.93
N ARG A 540 3.18 -3.90 6.50
CA ARG A 540 3.08 -4.24 7.93
C ARG A 540 4.07 -5.35 8.34
N HIS A 541 4.15 -6.46 7.58
CA HIS A 541 5.10 -7.53 7.86
C HIS A 541 6.58 -7.06 7.75
N ILE A 542 6.88 -6.16 6.81
CA ILE A 542 8.22 -5.57 6.68
C ILE A 542 8.54 -4.67 7.89
N LEU A 543 7.59 -3.84 8.34
CA LEU A 543 7.74 -2.98 9.51
C LEU A 543 7.94 -3.81 10.79
N ASP A 544 7.14 -4.85 11.00
CA ASP A 544 7.26 -5.75 12.16
C ASP A 544 8.64 -6.45 12.18
N LYS A 545 9.12 -6.90 11.01
CA LYS A 545 10.43 -7.55 10.84
C LYS A 545 11.62 -6.60 11.02
N GLU A 546 11.52 -5.36 10.55
CA GLU A 546 12.54 -4.33 10.72
C GLU A 546 12.56 -3.76 12.14
N LEU A 547 11.42 -3.68 12.85
CA LEU A 547 11.38 -3.42 14.29
C LEU A 547 12.04 -4.55 15.09
N GLY A 548 11.78 -5.80 14.72
CA GLY A 548 12.45 -6.99 15.29
C GLY A 548 13.95 -7.11 14.95
N SER A 549 14.51 -6.24 14.11
CA SER A 549 15.94 -6.24 13.80
C SER A 549 16.77 -5.80 15.00
N ARG A 550 17.89 -6.48 15.25
CA ARG A 550 18.75 -6.20 16.41
C ARG A 550 19.19 -4.74 16.49
N ALA A 551 19.52 -4.11 15.37
CA ALA A 551 19.99 -2.72 15.35
C ALA A 551 18.86 -1.74 15.76
N THR A 552 17.66 -1.97 15.23
CA THR A 552 16.44 -1.20 15.54
C THR A 552 16.08 -1.34 17.02
N LEU A 553 16.04 -2.58 17.55
CA LEU A 553 15.83 -2.85 18.97
C LEU A 553 16.90 -2.20 19.86
N THR A 554 18.17 -2.19 19.45
CA THR A 554 19.23 -1.55 20.25
C THR A 554 19.10 -0.02 20.31
N MET A 555 18.75 0.64 19.20
CA MET A 555 18.52 2.09 19.21
C MET A 555 17.27 2.47 20.01
N ALA A 556 16.17 1.71 19.83
CA ALA A 556 14.96 1.90 20.61
C ALA A 556 15.19 1.71 22.13
N PHE A 557 16.03 0.76 22.54
CA PHE A 557 16.44 0.65 23.95
C PHE A 557 17.22 1.88 24.44
N PHE A 558 18.11 2.46 23.63
CA PHE A 558 18.80 3.69 24.03
C PHE A 558 17.82 4.86 24.17
N ASP A 559 16.86 5.01 23.26
CA ASP A 559 15.77 5.98 23.39
C ASP A 559 15.02 5.80 24.73
N LEU A 560 14.65 4.56 25.10
CA LEU A 560 14.01 4.26 26.39
C LEU A 560 14.92 4.56 27.58
N PHE A 561 16.20 4.15 27.52
CA PHE A 561 17.15 4.29 28.61
C PHE A 561 17.40 5.76 28.94
N PHE A 562 17.67 6.59 27.93
CA PHE A 562 17.87 8.03 28.14
C PHE A 562 16.58 8.73 28.57
N LEU A 563 15.41 8.28 28.12
CA LEU A 563 14.12 8.82 28.53
C LEU A 563 13.76 8.47 29.99
N LEU A 564 13.97 7.22 30.42
CA LEU A 564 13.79 6.81 31.83
C LEU A 564 14.82 7.47 32.74
N MET A 565 16.07 7.57 32.31
CA MET A 565 17.12 8.30 33.03
C MET A 565 16.73 9.78 33.21
N LEU A 566 16.24 10.44 32.15
CA LEU A 566 15.72 11.80 32.21
C LEU A 566 14.55 11.92 33.20
N LEU A 567 13.53 11.06 33.07
CA LEU A 567 12.32 11.08 33.89
C LEU A 567 12.64 10.89 35.38
N VAL A 568 13.49 9.93 35.73
CA VAL A 568 13.86 9.65 37.13
C VAL A 568 14.79 10.71 37.70
N SER A 569 15.81 11.15 36.95
CA SER A 569 16.74 12.20 37.43
C SER A 569 16.04 13.55 37.59
N PHE A 570 15.18 13.94 36.66
CA PHE A 570 14.37 15.16 36.76
C PHE A 570 13.41 15.10 37.95
N GLN A 571 12.73 13.97 38.19
CA GLN A 571 11.87 13.80 39.37
C GLN A 571 12.66 13.95 40.69
N ILE A 572 13.79 13.25 40.85
CA ILE A 572 14.60 13.35 42.08
C ILE A 572 15.13 14.79 42.28
N MET A 573 15.53 15.47 41.20
CA MET A 573 15.94 16.87 41.23
C MET A 573 14.78 17.79 41.67
N VAL A 574 13.57 17.61 41.13
CA VAL A 574 12.36 18.36 41.55
C VAL A 574 12.05 18.13 43.03
N TYR A 575 12.07 16.88 43.52
CA TYR A 575 11.82 16.59 44.94
C TYR A 575 12.83 17.29 45.86
N ASN A 576 14.14 17.19 45.56
CA ASN A 576 15.17 17.89 46.36
C ASN A 576 14.91 19.40 46.44
N VAL A 577 14.45 20.05 45.37
CA VAL A 577 14.16 21.49 45.35
C VAL A 577 12.83 21.83 46.05
N VAL A 578 11.81 20.98 45.92
CA VAL A 578 10.49 21.18 46.56
C VAL A 578 10.56 21.00 48.07
N ASP A 579 11.37 20.06 48.54
CA ASP A 579 11.61 19.79 49.97
C ASP A 579 12.53 20.83 50.65
N GLY A 580 13.03 21.82 49.90
CA GLY A 580 13.98 22.82 50.42
C GLY A 580 15.39 22.25 50.66
N GLY A 581 15.73 21.14 50.03
CA GLY A 581 17.04 20.51 50.12
C GLY A 581 18.15 21.41 49.56
N GLY A 582 19.09 21.79 50.41
CA GLY A 582 20.25 22.59 50.04
C GLY A 582 21.17 21.90 49.02
N TYR A 583 22.11 22.67 48.47
CA TYR A 583 23.02 22.21 47.42
C TYR A 583 23.81 20.96 47.85
N SER A 584 23.45 19.82 47.30
CA SER A 584 23.93 18.50 47.74
C SER A 584 24.44 17.68 46.55
N LEU A 585 25.39 16.78 46.80
CA LEU A 585 25.95 15.91 45.76
C LEU A 585 24.87 15.11 45.00
N LYS A 586 23.75 14.78 45.66
CA LYS A 586 22.58 14.17 45.02
C LYS A 586 21.98 15.09 43.96
N PHE A 587 21.67 16.34 44.31
CA PHE A 587 21.15 17.35 43.37
C PHE A 587 22.08 17.52 42.17
N VAL A 588 23.39 17.67 42.41
CA VAL A 588 24.42 17.82 41.37
C VAL A 588 24.39 16.66 40.37
N VAL A 589 24.46 15.41 40.86
CA VAL A 589 24.44 14.21 40.01
C VAL A 589 23.11 14.10 39.24
N THR A 590 21.98 14.44 39.85
CA THR A 590 20.68 14.43 39.15
C THR A 590 20.53 15.55 38.12
N SER A 591 21.08 16.74 38.37
CA SER A 591 21.11 17.85 37.40
C SER A 591 21.92 17.45 36.16
N TYR A 592 23.12 16.88 36.36
CA TYR A 592 23.94 16.36 35.24
C TYR A 592 23.25 15.25 34.45
N LEU A 593 22.66 14.24 35.11
CA LEU A 593 21.94 13.16 34.43
C LEU A 593 20.72 13.70 33.66
N SER A 594 19.99 14.65 34.24
CA SER A 594 18.85 15.29 33.58
C SER A 594 19.30 16.10 32.35
N MET A 595 20.39 16.87 32.46
CA MET A 595 21.01 17.55 31.32
C MET A 595 21.45 16.58 30.22
N THR A 596 22.10 15.47 30.55
CA THR A 596 22.49 14.44 29.57
C THR A 596 21.27 13.85 28.86
N GLY A 597 20.19 13.55 29.60
CA GLY A 597 18.94 13.04 29.03
C GLY A 597 18.23 14.05 28.12
N VAL A 598 18.22 15.34 28.49
CA VAL A 598 17.70 16.43 27.65
C VAL A 598 18.53 16.61 26.38
N ILE A 599 19.86 16.64 26.48
CA ILE A 599 20.76 16.78 25.32
C ILE A 599 20.58 15.60 24.36
N TYR A 600 20.45 14.36 24.87
CA TYR A 600 20.09 13.20 24.05
C TYR A 600 18.74 13.40 23.34
N ALA A 601 17.69 13.81 24.06
CA ALA A 601 16.36 14.02 23.48
C ALA A 601 16.34 15.12 22.39
N VAL A 602 17.10 16.21 22.59
CA VAL A 602 17.29 17.30 21.62
C VAL A 602 18.04 16.80 20.38
N LEU A 603 19.17 16.11 20.54
CA LEU A 603 19.93 15.52 19.44
C LEU A 603 19.10 14.51 18.64
N ARG A 604 18.29 13.69 19.33
CA ARG A 604 17.43 12.69 18.71
C ARG A 604 16.35 13.34 17.83
N LYS A 605 15.76 14.47 18.27
CA LYS A 605 14.81 15.26 17.46
C LYS A 605 15.46 16.01 16.30
N PHE A 606 16.64 16.61 16.48
CA PHE A 606 17.37 17.19 15.35
C PHE A 606 17.82 16.12 14.34
N GLY A 607 18.18 14.92 14.80
CA GLY A 607 18.46 13.76 13.95
C GLY A 607 17.24 13.27 13.16
N GLN A 608 16.06 13.24 13.79
CA GLN A 608 14.77 12.97 13.14
C GLN A 608 14.47 14.01 12.04
N MET A 609 14.46 15.31 12.37
CA MET A 609 14.26 16.42 11.42
C MET A 609 15.22 16.31 10.23
N SER A 610 16.52 16.17 10.52
CA SER A 610 17.60 15.94 9.56
C SER A 610 17.32 14.78 8.61
N SER A 611 16.87 13.63 9.14
CA SER A 611 16.57 12.45 8.32
C SER A 611 15.36 12.66 7.40
N MET A 612 14.33 13.38 7.85
CA MET A 612 13.15 13.67 7.03
C MET A 612 13.44 14.68 5.92
N ILE A 613 14.28 15.70 6.17
CA ILE A 613 14.73 16.65 5.14
C ILE A 613 15.44 15.94 3.97
N LYS A 614 16.13 14.82 4.23
CA LYS A 614 16.76 13.99 3.17
C LYS A 614 15.77 13.22 2.31
N ILE A 615 14.59 12.88 2.85
CA ILE A 615 13.61 12.03 2.17
C ILE A 615 12.73 12.89 1.27
N SER A 616 11.99 13.85 1.85
CA SER A 616 11.31 14.89 1.06
C SER A 616 11.00 16.13 1.91
N LYS A 617 10.92 17.30 1.26
CA LYS A 617 10.53 18.55 1.92
C LYS A 617 9.11 18.46 2.51
N GLN A 618 8.22 17.74 1.83
CA GLN A 618 6.84 17.54 2.26
C GLN A 618 6.76 16.60 3.47
N ALA A 619 7.45 15.46 3.45
CA ALA A 619 7.55 14.57 4.61
C ALA A 619 8.16 15.29 5.83
N PHE A 620 9.14 16.18 5.63
CA PHE A 620 9.63 17.05 6.70
C PHE A 620 8.54 17.96 7.28
N VAL A 621 7.80 18.71 6.46
CA VAL A 621 6.74 19.62 6.95
C VAL A 621 5.61 18.84 7.60
N GLU A 622 5.04 17.85 6.91
CA GLU A 622 3.91 17.08 7.41
C GLU A 622 4.22 16.34 8.70
N ASN A 623 5.38 15.68 8.79
CA ASN A 623 5.69 14.86 9.95
C ASN A 623 6.03 15.73 11.16
N ASN A 624 6.93 16.71 11.04
CA ASN A 624 7.41 17.48 12.20
C ASN A 624 6.37 18.46 12.78
N PHE A 625 5.28 18.75 12.04
CA PHE A 625 4.12 19.48 12.57
C PHE A 625 2.97 18.56 13.03
N ARG A 626 3.18 17.23 13.13
CA ARG A 626 2.26 16.34 13.83
C ARG A 626 2.20 16.72 15.31
N TRP A 627 1.01 16.55 15.89
CA TRP A 627 0.78 16.84 17.30
C TRP A 627 1.67 15.97 18.22
N GLU A 628 2.08 14.78 17.77
CA GLU A 628 3.03 13.87 18.44
C GLU A 628 4.38 14.57 18.68
N ASP A 629 4.99 15.06 17.60
CA ASP A 629 6.23 15.83 17.67
C ASP A 629 6.04 17.14 18.46
N GLY A 630 4.85 17.77 18.37
CA GLY A 630 4.49 18.92 19.19
C GLY A 630 4.48 18.66 20.70
N VAL A 631 3.95 17.51 21.15
CA VAL A 631 3.99 17.07 22.56
C VAL A 631 5.43 16.76 22.97
N ASP A 632 6.20 16.14 22.08
CA ASP A 632 7.61 15.82 22.32
C ASP A 632 8.51 17.06 22.47
N TRP A 633 8.30 18.08 21.63
CA TRP A 633 8.97 19.38 21.74
C TRP A 633 8.53 20.13 23.00
N LEU A 634 7.24 20.12 23.34
CA LEU A 634 6.75 20.72 24.58
C LEU A 634 7.37 20.05 25.81
N ALA A 635 7.47 18.71 25.84
CA ALA A 635 8.11 17.97 26.92
C ALA A 635 9.61 18.30 27.05
N ILE A 636 10.34 18.41 25.94
CA ILE A 636 11.75 18.83 25.91
C ILE A 636 11.90 20.26 26.44
N LEU A 637 11.09 21.21 25.97
CA LEU A 637 11.17 22.62 26.37
C LEU A 637 10.79 22.83 27.85
N LEU A 638 9.80 22.11 28.36
CA LEU A 638 9.44 22.12 29.79
C LEU A 638 10.54 21.51 30.66
N ALA A 639 11.22 20.45 30.20
CA ALA A 639 12.36 19.88 30.91
C ALA A 639 13.57 20.84 30.93
N ILE A 640 13.91 21.46 29.80
CA ILE A 640 14.97 22.49 29.70
C ILE A 640 14.67 23.65 30.66
N GLY A 641 13.49 24.25 30.54
CA GLY A 641 13.10 25.37 31.40
C GLY A 641 13.05 24.98 32.87
N GLY A 642 12.66 23.74 33.19
CA GLY A 642 12.65 23.21 34.55
C GLY A 642 14.04 23.11 35.16
N ILE A 643 15.01 22.52 34.43
CA ILE A 643 16.42 22.44 34.87
C ILE A 643 16.97 23.86 35.10
N VAL A 644 16.79 24.76 34.13
CA VAL A 644 17.27 26.16 34.22
C VAL A 644 16.65 26.88 35.41
N TRP A 645 15.34 26.71 35.68
CA TRP A 645 14.67 27.35 36.81
C TRP A 645 15.13 26.78 38.16
N MET A 646 15.41 25.48 38.24
CA MET A 646 15.95 24.84 39.46
C MET A 646 17.42 25.22 39.73
N GLU A 647 18.24 25.35 38.69
CA GLU A 647 19.62 25.89 38.80
C GLU A 647 19.62 27.37 39.20
N LEU A 648 18.71 28.19 38.66
CA LEU A 648 18.53 29.59 39.09
C LEU A 648 18.08 29.67 40.55
N GLN A 649 17.08 28.88 40.95
CA GLN A 649 16.56 28.82 42.32
C GLN A 649 17.64 28.40 43.34
N THR A 650 18.48 27.42 43.00
CA THR A 650 19.55 26.93 43.89
C THR A 650 20.78 27.84 43.91
N THR A 651 21.04 28.60 42.84
CA THR A 651 22.10 29.63 42.81
C THR A 651 21.66 30.91 43.55
N LEU A 652 20.40 31.32 43.41
CA LEU A 652 19.83 32.54 44.01
C LEU A 652 19.08 32.20 45.30
N ALA A 653 19.82 31.85 46.35
CA ALA A 653 19.35 31.36 47.65
C ALA A 653 18.40 32.28 48.46
N PHE A 654 17.94 33.40 47.87
CA PHE A 654 16.99 34.35 48.45
C PHE A 654 15.61 34.35 47.78
N VAL A 655 15.41 33.64 46.67
CA VAL A 655 14.10 33.53 46.02
C VAL A 655 13.25 32.49 46.74
N PRO A 656 12.05 32.81 47.26
CA PRO A 656 11.17 31.81 47.86
C PRO A 656 10.54 30.91 46.77
N LEU A 657 10.36 29.62 47.08
CA LEU A 657 9.77 28.64 46.16
C LEU A 657 8.30 29.00 45.85
N THR A 658 8.05 29.60 44.69
CA THR A 658 6.70 30.04 44.30
C THR A 658 5.81 28.88 43.84
N ASP A 659 4.50 28.99 44.06
CA ASP A 659 3.54 27.99 43.57
C ASP A 659 3.45 27.94 42.04
N TYR A 660 3.82 29.02 41.35
CA TYR A 660 4.02 29.03 39.88
C TYR A 660 5.17 28.09 39.48
N MET A 661 6.30 28.11 40.20
CA MET A 661 7.41 27.19 39.95
C MET A 661 7.01 25.74 40.24
N ARG A 662 6.33 25.47 41.35
CA ARG A 662 5.77 24.13 41.66
C ARG A 662 4.85 23.62 40.54
N SER A 663 3.94 24.49 40.07
CA SER A 663 3.01 24.18 38.97
C SER A 663 3.73 23.89 37.65
N TYR A 664 4.77 24.67 37.33
CA TYR A 664 5.60 24.48 36.14
C TYR A 664 6.37 23.15 36.18
N LEU A 665 6.98 22.81 37.32
CA LEU A 665 7.71 21.55 37.50
C LEU A 665 6.79 20.33 37.44
N ALA A 666 5.57 20.43 37.99
CA ALA A 666 4.53 19.41 37.82
C ALA A 666 4.11 19.24 36.34
N ALA A 667 3.96 20.35 35.60
CA ALA A 667 3.68 20.31 34.15
C ALA A 667 4.84 19.69 33.35
N ALA A 668 6.09 19.94 33.73
CA ALA A 668 7.27 19.31 33.12
C ALA A 668 7.33 17.81 33.38
N ILE A 669 7.06 17.36 34.61
CA ILE A 669 6.93 15.92 34.93
C ILE A 669 5.80 15.28 34.10
N CYS A 670 4.65 15.94 33.97
CA CYS A 670 3.54 15.48 33.13
C CYS A 670 3.97 15.36 31.65
N GLY A 671 4.68 16.36 31.11
CA GLY A 671 5.24 16.32 29.76
C GLY A 671 6.18 15.13 29.52
N LEU A 672 7.06 14.83 30.48
CA LEU A 672 7.96 13.66 30.39
C LEU A 672 7.20 12.31 30.43
N TRP A 673 6.11 12.21 31.19
CA TRP A 673 5.23 11.04 31.15
C TRP A 673 4.48 10.92 29.81
N CYS A 674 3.95 12.02 29.27
CA CYS A 674 3.33 12.05 27.94
C CYS A 674 4.31 11.63 26.84
N LYS A 675 5.59 12.03 26.94
CA LYS A 675 6.67 11.58 26.05
C LYS A 675 6.95 10.08 26.17
N LEU A 676 6.91 9.49 27.37
CA LEU A 676 7.03 8.04 27.54
C LEU A 676 5.84 7.29 26.92
N VAL A 677 4.62 7.81 27.05
CA VAL A 677 3.43 7.25 26.38
C VAL A 677 3.56 7.36 24.87
N SER A 678 4.03 8.50 24.34
CA SER A 678 4.29 8.69 22.91
C SER A 678 5.31 7.67 22.38
N TRP A 679 6.47 7.51 23.05
CA TRP A 679 7.47 6.50 22.70
C TRP A 679 6.93 5.07 22.71
N LEU A 680 6.16 4.69 23.75
CA LEU A 680 5.50 3.38 23.83
C LEU A 680 4.52 3.16 22.66
N SER A 681 3.80 4.22 22.26
CA SER A 681 2.82 4.22 21.16
C SER A 681 3.41 4.16 19.76
N VAL A 682 4.74 4.12 19.63
CA VAL A 682 5.43 3.90 18.35
C VAL A 682 5.92 2.45 18.21
N ILE A 683 6.19 1.76 19.31
CA ILE A 683 6.85 0.43 19.30
C ILE A 683 5.86 -0.72 19.40
N ASN A 684 5.00 -0.72 20.42
CA ASN A 684 4.09 -1.83 20.68
C ASN A 684 2.77 -1.64 19.91
N TRP A 685 2.37 -2.58 19.05
CA TRP A 685 1.20 -2.42 18.16
C TRP A 685 -0.14 -2.27 18.91
N GLN A 686 -0.32 -2.93 20.06
CA GLN A 686 -1.49 -2.69 20.90
C GLN A 686 -1.48 -1.30 21.54
N VAL A 687 -0.32 -0.79 21.97
CA VAL A 687 -0.20 0.59 22.47
C VAL A 687 -0.36 1.59 21.32
N VAL A 688 0.25 1.39 20.15
CA VAL A 688 -0.01 2.17 18.91
C VAL A 688 -1.51 2.25 18.66
N ASN A 689 -2.23 1.13 18.78
CA ASN A 689 -3.67 1.09 18.59
C ASN A 689 -4.46 1.77 19.72
N LEU A 690 -4.16 1.51 20.99
CA LEU A 690 -4.85 2.11 22.12
C LEU A 690 -4.62 3.62 22.15
N VAL A 691 -3.40 4.05 21.84
CA VAL A 691 -2.94 5.44 21.94
C VAL A 691 -3.27 6.23 20.67
N ASN A 692 -3.25 5.64 19.47
CA ASN A 692 -3.94 6.24 18.32
C ASN A 692 -5.46 6.22 18.49
N VAL A 693 -6.06 5.19 19.10
CA VAL A 693 -7.48 5.27 19.49
C VAL A 693 -7.66 6.39 20.50
N LEU A 694 -6.76 6.65 21.45
CA LEU A 694 -6.86 7.74 22.42
C LEU A 694 -6.45 9.13 21.89
N TYR A 695 -5.68 9.27 20.82
CA TYR A 695 -5.24 10.55 20.23
C TYR A 695 -5.92 10.89 18.91
N GLN A 696 -6.09 9.93 17.99
CA GLN A 696 -7.10 10.09 16.94
C GLN A 696 -8.50 10.19 17.57
N ALA A 697 -8.72 9.64 18.79
CA ALA A 697 -9.75 10.19 19.66
C ALA A 697 -9.43 11.61 20.15
N SER A 698 -8.55 11.83 21.13
CA SER A 698 -8.50 13.12 21.83
C SER A 698 -8.19 14.34 20.97
N TYR A 699 -7.84 14.16 19.70
CA TYR A 699 -8.01 15.15 18.64
C TYR A 699 -9.34 15.02 17.86
N SER A 700 -9.65 13.90 17.18
CA SER A 700 -10.87 13.80 16.33
C SER A 700 -12.16 13.40 17.06
N PHE A 701 -12.13 12.45 17.99
CA PHE A 701 -13.20 12.24 18.98
C PHE A 701 -13.42 13.54 19.76
N LEU A 702 -12.41 14.31 20.19
CA LEU A 702 -12.66 15.64 20.77
C LEU A 702 -13.23 16.64 19.76
N ARG A 703 -12.75 16.71 18.52
CA ARG A 703 -13.34 17.56 17.46
C ARG A 703 -14.77 17.15 17.11
N SER A 704 -15.19 15.94 17.46
CA SER A 704 -16.55 15.39 17.29
C SER A 704 -17.39 15.41 18.59
N ILE A 705 -16.76 15.38 19.76
CA ILE A 705 -17.34 15.53 21.10
C ILE A 705 -17.60 17.01 21.34
N MET A 706 -16.61 17.88 21.16
CA MET A 706 -16.77 19.34 21.06
C MET A 706 -17.58 19.80 19.82
N LYS A 707 -18.22 18.87 19.10
CA LYS A 707 -19.40 19.12 18.25
C LYS A 707 -20.69 18.53 18.86
N GLY A 708 -20.79 17.20 18.99
CA GLY A 708 -22.01 16.50 19.46
C GLY A 708 -22.24 16.63 20.96
N MET A 709 -21.27 16.21 21.77
CA MET A 709 -21.25 16.40 23.23
C MET A 709 -20.93 17.85 23.66
N ARG A 710 -20.71 18.81 22.74
CA ARG A 710 -20.33 20.19 23.07
C ARG A 710 -21.33 20.81 24.03
N TRP A 711 -22.60 20.53 23.76
CA TRP A 711 -23.73 20.96 24.58
C TRP A 711 -23.80 20.20 25.90
N ILE A 712 -23.55 18.88 25.93
CA ILE A 712 -23.50 18.09 27.18
C ILE A 712 -22.38 18.58 28.10
N LEU A 713 -21.16 18.79 27.58
CA LEU A 713 -20.03 19.34 28.35
C LEU A 713 -20.27 20.79 28.77
N LEU A 714 -20.91 21.62 27.94
CA LEU A 714 -21.30 22.97 28.30
C LEU A 714 -22.39 22.98 29.39
N PHE A 715 -23.39 22.10 29.31
CA PHE A 715 -24.41 21.96 30.37
C PHE A 715 -23.81 21.40 31.66
N LEU A 716 -22.85 20.48 31.58
CA LEU A 716 -22.10 19.97 32.73
C LEU A 716 -21.31 21.09 33.40
N LEU A 717 -20.54 21.86 32.64
CA LEU A 717 -19.73 22.99 33.10
C LEU A 717 -20.61 24.14 33.65
N MET A 718 -21.73 24.46 32.99
CA MET A 718 -22.71 25.41 33.51
C MET A 718 -23.38 24.91 34.79
N SER A 719 -23.67 23.62 34.92
CA SER A 719 -24.24 23.02 36.15
C SER A 719 -23.23 23.06 37.30
N ILE A 720 -21.96 22.73 37.05
CA ILE A 720 -20.86 22.85 38.01
C ILE A 720 -20.70 24.31 38.48
N PHE A 721 -20.69 25.29 37.57
CA PHE A 721 -20.58 26.70 37.94
C PHE A 721 -21.81 27.25 38.67
N ALA A 722 -23.03 26.92 38.22
CA ALA A 722 -24.27 27.33 38.89
C ALA A 722 -24.37 26.72 40.29
N SER A 723 -24.08 25.42 40.42
CA SER A 723 -24.14 24.73 41.72
C SER A 723 -23.01 25.17 42.65
N SER A 724 -21.82 25.46 42.14
CA SER A 724 -20.73 26.04 42.93
C SER A 724 -21.07 27.43 43.45
N GLN A 725 -21.70 28.30 42.64
CA GLN A 725 -22.22 29.58 43.12
C GLN A 725 -23.32 29.40 44.17
N MET A 726 -24.24 28.45 43.96
CA MET A 726 -25.33 28.14 44.91
C MET A 726 -24.79 27.63 46.25
N PHE A 727 -23.93 26.60 46.27
CA PHE A 727 -23.32 26.08 47.49
C PHE A 727 -22.42 27.11 48.18
N TYR A 728 -21.65 27.91 47.42
CA TYR A 728 -20.88 29.02 47.99
C TYR A 728 -21.79 30.02 48.73
N VAL A 729 -22.88 30.49 48.11
CA VAL A 729 -23.82 31.44 48.74
C VAL A 729 -24.53 30.83 49.95
N MET A 730 -24.85 29.53 49.91
CA MET A 730 -25.54 28.84 51.00
C MET A 730 -24.65 28.50 52.21
N LEU A 731 -23.38 28.14 51.97
CA LEU A 731 -22.49 27.61 53.02
C LEU A 731 -21.51 28.65 53.57
N SER A 732 -21.09 29.65 52.76
CA SER A 732 -20.13 30.69 53.22
C SER A 732 -20.68 31.64 54.30
N GLY A 733 -22.00 31.68 54.49
CA GLY A 733 -22.64 32.59 55.44
C GLY A 733 -22.66 32.14 56.91
N GLN A 734 -22.40 30.86 57.20
CA GLN A 734 -22.62 30.29 58.55
C GLN A 734 -21.32 29.92 59.28
N ASN A 735 -20.39 29.25 58.60
CA ASN A 735 -19.22 28.63 59.26
C ASN A 735 -17.88 29.31 58.95
N CYS A 736 -17.88 30.49 58.32
CA CYS A 736 -16.65 31.24 58.01
C CYS A 736 -16.21 32.16 59.16
N GLN A 737 -16.04 31.59 60.36
CA GLN A 737 -15.36 32.29 61.45
C GLN A 737 -13.85 32.36 61.18
N ALA A 738 -13.17 33.39 61.70
CA ALA A 738 -11.77 33.67 61.43
C ALA A 738 -10.83 32.68 62.17
N GLY A 739 -10.77 31.44 61.70
CA GLY A 739 -9.91 30.39 62.24
C GLY A 739 -10.17 28.97 61.71
N GLU A 740 -11.36 28.68 61.18
CA GLU A 740 -11.67 27.35 60.61
C GLU A 740 -11.43 27.32 59.09
N GLU A 741 -10.65 26.34 58.62
CA GLU A 741 -10.37 26.13 57.19
C GLU A 741 -11.52 25.42 56.44
N ASN A 742 -12.77 25.82 56.72
CA ASN A 742 -13.95 25.30 56.03
C ASN A 742 -13.85 25.60 54.53
N GLY A 743 -13.79 24.55 53.70
CA GLY A 743 -13.38 24.66 52.29
C GLY A 743 -14.17 25.70 51.48
N TYR A 744 -15.47 25.82 51.72
CA TYR A 744 -16.36 26.76 51.01
C TYR A 744 -16.06 28.24 51.29
N CYS A 745 -15.32 28.57 52.35
CA CYS A 745 -15.00 29.96 52.71
C CYS A 745 -14.03 30.64 51.72
N GLN A 746 -13.25 29.87 50.95
CA GLN A 746 -12.44 30.42 49.86
C GLN A 746 -13.11 30.22 48.51
N LYS A 747 -13.37 31.32 47.79
CA LYS A 747 -14.02 31.32 46.46
C LYS A 747 -13.35 30.40 45.42
N LYS A 748 -12.05 30.11 45.54
CA LYS A 748 -11.35 29.13 44.68
C LYS A 748 -11.74 27.69 45.00
N ASN A 749 -11.86 27.36 46.28
CA ASN A 749 -12.06 26.00 46.79
C ASN A 749 -13.51 25.53 46.60
N ALA A 750 -14.49 26.44 46.64
CA ALA A 750 -15.89 26.12 46.35
C ALA A 750 -16.13 25.55 44.93
N TYR A 751 -15.25 25.83 43.96
CA TYR A 751 -15.29 25.17 42.64
C TYR A 751 -14.69 23.75 42.70
N LEU A 752 -13.60 23.57 43.47
CA LEU A 752 -12.95 22.28 43.65
C LEU A 752 -13.80 21.30 44.47
N GLN A 753 -14.56 21.77 45.48
CA GLN A 753 -15.50 20.91 46.21
C GLN A 753 -16.70 20.50 45.36
N VAL A 754 -17.25 21.35 44.49
CA VAL A 754 -18.30 20.89 43.55
C VAL A 754 -17.76 19.92 42.49
N TRP A 755 -16.48 20.04 42.14
CA TRP A 755 -15.80 19.01 41.35
C TRP A 755 -15.54 17.71 42.14
N SER A 756 -15.20 17.78 43.43
CA SER A 756 -15.04 16.58 44.27
C SER A 756 -16.36 15.85 44.49
N ILE A 757 -17.46 16.57 44.72
CA ILE A 757 -18.82 16.01 44.79
C ILE A 757 -19.18 15.27 43.50
N LEU A 758 -18.83 15.81 42.33
CA LEU A 758 -19.03 15.14 41.04
C LEU A 758 -18.21 13.84 40.90
N LEU A 759 -17.06 13.75 41.58
CA LEU A 759 -16.24 12.55 41.70
C LEU A 759 -16.67 11.63 42.87
N GLY A 760 -17.75 11.94 43.57
CA GLY A 760 -18.27 11.17 44.71
C GLY A 760 -17.60 11.46 46.05
N GLN A 761 -16.73 12.47 46.15
CA GLN A 761 -16.09 12.92 47.39
C GLN A 761 -16.84 14.11 47.99
N PHE A 762 -17.63 13.83 49.03
CA PHE A 762 -18.38 14.79 49.84
C PHE A 762 -18.42 14.33 51.30
N ASP A 763 -18.41 15.25 52.26
CA ASP A 763 -18.76 14.95 53.65
C ASP A 763 -20.25 15.29 53.87
N ILE A 764 -20.93 14.49 54.69
CA ILE A 764 -22.32 14.74 55.07
C ILE A 764 -22.39 15.86 56.12
N ALA A 765 -21.33 16.08 56.91
CA ALA A 765 -21.24 17.11 57.93
C ALA A 765 -21.35 18.55 57.37
N ASP A 766 -20.92 18.77 56.13
CA ASP A 766 -20.99 20.07 55.44
C ASP A 766 -22.44 20.54 55.18
N TYR A 767 -23.43 19.64 55.18
CA TYR A 767 -24.81 19.91 54.75
C TYR A 767 -25.79 20.08 55.92
N SER A 768 -25.50 21.04 56.80
CA SER A 768 -26.28 21.31 58.02
C SER A 768 -27.74 21.73 57.80
N THR A 769 -28.10 22.25 56.61
CA THR A 769 -29.45 22.78 56.32
C THR A 769 -30.24 21.86 55.40
N THR A 770 -31.54 21.67 55.68
CA THR A 770 -32.45 20.85 54.85
C THR A 770 -32.45 21.28 53.39
N PHE A 771 -32.34 22.58 53.11
CA PHE A 771 -32.26 23.10 51.75
C PHE A 771 -30.93 22.73 51.06
N SER A 772 -29.80 22.70 51.78
CA SER A 772 -28.52 22.22 51.24
C SER A 772 -28.53 20.73 50.89
N VAL A 773 -29.21 19.89 51.69
CA VAL A 773 -29.40 18.46 51.39
C VAL A 773 -30.29 18.28 50.15
N ILE A 774 -31.39 19.03 50.03
CA ILE A 774 -32.27 18.99 48.84
C ILE A 774 -31.49 19.46 47.59
N ALA A 775 -30.71 20.53 47.70
CA ALA A 775 -29.87 21.04 46.62
C ALA A 775 -28.78 20.05 46.20
N PHE A 776 -28.17 19.33 47.15
CA PHE A 776 -27.23 18.25 46.90
C PHE A 776 -27.86 17.06 46.16
N VAL A 777 -29.04 16.60 46.59
CA VAL A 777 -29.77 15.52 45.91
C VAL A 777 -30.20 15.94 44.50
N GLY A 778 -30.66 17.18 44.32
CA GLY A 778 -30.98 17.74 43.00
C GLY A 778 -29.75 17.83 42.07
N PHE A 779 -28.63 18.33 42.58
CA PHE A 779 -27.37 18.42 41.84
C PHE A 779 -26.83 17.06 41.43
N THR A 780 -26.77 16.09 42.35
CA THR A 780 -26.27 14.74 42.06
C THR A 780 -27.18 14.00 41.08
N PHE A 781 -28.51 14.10 41.23
CA PHE A 781 -29.45 13.52 40.26
C PHE A 781 -29.30 14.13 38.86
N PHE A 782 -29.27 15.47 38.74
CA PHE A 782 -29.14 16.11 37.43
C PHE A 782 -27.76 15.89 36.79
N THR A 783 -26.68 16.08 37.56
CA THR A 783 -25.32 16.16 37.02
C THR A 783 -24.64 14.79 36.94
N PHE A 784 -24.82 13.91 37.93
CA PHE A 784 -24.23 12.56 37.90
C PHE A 784 -25.14 11.55 37.20
N VAL A 785 -26.45 11.54 37.47
CA VAL A 785 -27.37 10.61 36.80
C VAL A 785 -27.68 11.08 35.38
N ILE A 786 -28.38 12.21 35.20
CA ILE A 786 -28.85 12.60 33.85
C ILE A 786 -27.69 12.94 32.91
N LEU A 787 -26.83 13.92 33.26
CA LEU A 787 -25.72 14.31 32.40
C LEU A 787 -24.61 13.25 32.33
N GLY A 788 -24.35 12.51 33.41
CA GLY A 788 -23.38 11.41 33.42
C GLY A 788 -23.78 10.23 32.53
N TYR A 789 -25.02 9.72 32.63
CA TYR A 789 -25.47 8.68 31.71
C TYR A 789 -25.56 9.17 30.26
N ALA A 790 -25.93 10.43 30.02
CA ALA A 790 -25.89 11.00 28.67
C ALA A 790 -24.45 11.05 28.10
N LEU A 791 -23.47 11.42 28.92
CA LEU A 791 -22.04 11.41 28.57
C LEU A 791 -21.53 10.00 28.29
N ILE A 792 -21.92 9.00 29.10
CA ILE A 792 -21.55 7.60 28.88
C ILE A 792 -22.18 7.05 27.59
N ALA A 793 -23.48 7.27 27.38
CA ALA A 793 -24.19 6.79 26.19
C ALA A 793 -23.64 7.40 24.88
N THR A 794 -23.37 8.71 24.87
CA THR A 794 -22.74 9.37 23.72
C THR A 794 -21.28 8.93 23.52
N SER A 795 -20.52 8.71 24.60
CA SER A 795 -19.16 8.15 24.50
C SER A 795 -19.16 6.74 23.89
N ILE A 796 -20.14 5.88 24.24
CA ILE A 796 -20.28 4.53 23.68
C ILE A 796 -20.67 4.57 22.19
N ASP A 797 -21.62 5.42 21.79
CA ASP A 797 -21.99 5.58 20.38
C ASP A 797 -20.81 6.07 19.52
N ILE A 798 -20.08 7.10 19.98
CA ILE A 798 -18.93 7.63 19.26
C ILE A 798 -17.77 6.61 19.27
N TYR A 799 -17.55 5.87 20.36
CA TYR A 799 -16.58 4.77 20.42
C TYR A 799 -16.92 3.66 19.41
N ASN A 800 -18.18 3.21 19.36
CA ASN A 800 -18.62 2.19 18.41
C ASN A 800 -18.40 2.64 16.95
N LYS A 801 -18.71 3.91 16.64
CA LYS A 801 -18.44 4.52 15.32
C LYS A 801 -16.93 4.55 15.02
N ALA A 802 -16.11 5.03 15.95
CA ALA A 802 -14.65 5.05 15.80
C ALA A 802 -14.05 3.64 15.64
N VAL A 803 -14.58 2.64 16.34
CA VAL A 803 -14.19 1.23 16.20
C VAL A 803 -14.62 0.64 14.86
N THR A 804 -15.77 1.03 14.30
CA THR A 804 -16.13 0.63 12.92
C THR A 804 -15.21 1.24 11.86
N PHE A 805 -14.70 2.46 12.05
CA PHE A 805 -13.68 3.05 11.17
C PHE A 805 -12.25 2.51 11.43
N ARG A 806 -12.02 1.77 12.52
CA ARG A 806 -10.68 1.29 12.90
C ARG A 806 -10.06 0.29 11.92
N SER A 807 -10.86 -0.46 11.16
CA SER A 807 -10.34 -1.31 10.08
C SER A 807 -9.66 -0.49 8.98
N GLU A 808 -10.25 0.66 8.62
CA GLU A 808 -9.75 1.55 7.57
C GLU A 808 -8.59 2.43 8.06
N ASN A 809 -8.63 2.85 9.34
CA ASN A 809 -7.61 3.70 9.97
C ASN A 809 -6.34 2.94 10.44
N SER A 810 -6.26 1.63 10.21
CA SER A 810 -5.06 0.82 10.47
C SER A 810 -3.79 1.39 9.81
N ALA A 811 -3.96 2.13 8.71
CA ALA A 811 -2.94 2.96 8.06
C ALA A 811 -2.10 3.82 9.02
N TYR A 812 -2.74 4.55 9.94
CA TYR A 812 -2.08 5.59 10.73
C TYR A 812 -1.04 5.01 11.69
N GLY A 813 -1.35 3.84 12.27
CA GLY A 813 -0.42 3.08 13.09
C GLY A 813 0.75 2.49 12.29
N ASN A 814 0.55 2.17 11.02
CA ASN A 814 1.64 1.72 10.14
C ASN A 814 2.47 2.88 9.59
N ARG A 815 1.88 4.05 9.29
CA ARG A 815 2.61 5.26 8.84
C ARG A 815 3.51 5.82 9.94
N SER A 816 3.04 5.91 11.18
CA SER A 816 3.87 6.30 12.34
C SER A 816 5.05 5.34 12.58
N ARG A 817 4.83 4.03 12.42
CA ARG A 817 5.89 3.01 12.49
C ARG A 817 6.85 3.07 11.31
N LEU A 818 6.37 3.29 10.08
CA LEU A 818 7.19 3.50 8.88
C LEU A 818 8.13 4.70 9.05
N VAL A 819 7.59 5.84 9.51
CA VAL A 819 8.34 7.04 9.88
C VAL A 819 9.44 6.71 10.88
N TYR A 820 9.12 6.10 12.02
CA TYR A 820 10.11 5.79 13.06
C TYR A 820 11.18 4.77 12.63
N ILE A 821 10.82 3.76 11.84
CA ILE A 821 11.80 2.81 11.29
C ILE A 821 12.71 3.50 10.26
N ALA A 822 12.18 4.40 9.43
CA ALA A 822 12.99 5.16 8.49
C ALA A 822 13.96 6.11 9.22
N GLU A 823 13.52 6.79 10.28
CA GLU A 823 14.38 7.57 11.17
C GLU A 823 15.48 6.69 11.79
N LEU A 824 15.13 5.53 12.34
CA LEU A 824 16.10 4.59 12.91
C LEU A 824 17.06 4.02 11.87
N ARG A 825 16.60 3.73 10.64
CA ARG A 825 17.45 3.26 9.53
C ARG A 825 18.37 4.37 9.02
N ALA A 826 17.90 5.62 8.98
CA ALA A 826 18.71 6.78 8.63
C ALA A 826 19.75 7.08 9.72
N PHE A 827 19.36 7.10 10.99
CA PHE A 827 20.26 7.28 12.13
C PHE A 827 21.28 6.14 12.23
N ARG A 828 20.87 4.88 11.99
CA ARG A 828 21.79 3.75 11.83
C ARG A 828 22.76 3.95 10.66
N ARG A 829 22.28 4.35 9.47
CA ARG A 829 23.14 4.64 8.31
C ARG A 829 24.19 5.70 8.63
N LEU A 830 23.88 6.69 9.48
CA LEU A 830 24.88 7.65 9.98
C LEU A 830 25.99 7.01 10.84
N PHE A 831 25.79 5.85 11.48
CA PHE A 831 26.86 5.13 12.21
C PHE A 831 27.53 4.03 11.38
N ASP A 832 26.80 3.38 10.47
CA ASP A 832 27.36 2.35 9.58
C ASP A 832 28.21 2.95 8.44
N GLN A 833 27.99 4.22 8.07
CA GLN A 833 28.80 4.94 7.08
C GLN A 833 30.15 5.41 7.64
N ARG A 834 31.18 5.46 6.78
CA ARG A 834 32.48 6.04 7.11
C ARG A 834 32.36 7.55 7.29
N TRP A 835 32.72 8.07 8.45
CA TRP A 835 32.76 9.53 8.64
C TRP A 835 33.97 10.10 7.91
N THR A 836 33.72 11.14 7.11
CA THR A 836 34.76 12.00 6.55
C THR A 836 35.52 12.72 7.67
N LEU A 837 36.74 13.19 7.40
CA LEU A 837 37.50 14.00 8.37
C LEU A 837 36.70 15.23 8.82
N MET A 838 35.94 15.85 7.90
CA MET A 838 35.03 16.96 8.19
C MET A 838 33.92 16.58 9.18
N GLN A 839 33.30 15.40 9.03
CA GLN A 839 32.29 14.91 9.98
C GLN A 839 32.90 14.56 11.35
N TYR A 840 34.10 13.99 11.40
CA TYR A 840 34.83 13.81 12.67
C TYR A 840 35.15 15.16 13.34
N CYS A 841 35.63 16.16 12.59
CA CYS A 841 35.87 17.50 13.11
C CYS A 841 34.59 18.16 13.61
N ALA A 842 33.47 18.06 12.88
CA ALA A 842 32.19 18.61 13.29
C ALA A 842 31.62 17.89 14.54
N ALA A 843 31.76 16.56 14.63
CA ALA A 843 31.39 15.78 15.81
C ALA A 843 32.26 16.11 17.03
N LEU A 844 33.57 16.35 16.83
CA LEU A 844 34.49 16.75 17.88
C LEU A 844 34.23 18.19 18.33
N LEU A 845 33.91 19.11 17.42
CA LEU A 845 33.44 20.46 17.75
C LEU A 845 32.14 20.44 18.53
N PHE A 846 31.17 19.59 18.14
CA PHE A 846 29.94 19.39 18.89
C PHE A 846 30.18 18.77 20.29
N LEU A 847 31.05 17.77 20.39
CA LEU A 847 31.37 17.12 21.66
C LEU A 847 32.14 18.07 22.59
N THR A 848 33.08 18.85 22.07
CA THR A 848 33.82 19.84 22.85
C THR A 848 32.96 21.04 23.23
N SER A 849 32.08 21.55 22.35
CA SER A 849 31.13 22.61 22.74
C SER A 849 30.17 22.12 23.83
N THR A 850 29.68 20.88 23.73
CA THR A 850 28.88 20.22 24.77
C THR A 850 29.64 20.08 26.08
N VAL A 851 30.90 19.59 26.06
CA VAL A 851 31.76 19.46 27.25
C VAL A 851 32.06 20.82 27.87
N VAL A 852 32.31 21.87 27.08
CA VAL A 852 32.49 23.24 27.59
C VAL A 852 31.21 23.73 28.27
N VAL A 853 30.03 23.53 27.67
CA VAL A 853 28.76 23.89 28.32
C VAL A 853 28.53 23.09 29.62
N PHE A 854 28.91 21.81 29.68
CA PHE A 854 28.90 21.03 30.93
C PHE A 854 29.88 21.56 31.99
N LEU A 855 31.08 22.03 31.59
CA LEU A 855 32.04 22.64 32.51
C LEU A 855 31.55 24.00 33.05
N PHE A 856 30.93 24.84 32.21
CA PHE A 856 30.28 26.07 32.68
C PHE A 856 29.02 25.81 33.54
N ALA A 857 28.37 24.64 33.38
CA ALA A 857 27.32 24.19 34.28
C ALA A 857 27.85 23.75 35.66
N ALA A 858 29.12 23.37 35.82
CA ALA A 858 29.69 22.98 37.10
C ALA A 858 29.72 24.16 38.09
N VAL A 859 29.06 24.03 39.24
CA VAL A 859 28.93 25.15 40.19
C VAL A 859 30.27 25.63 40.77
N GLU A 860 31.26 24.77 40.96
CA GLU A 860 32.61 25.19 41.41
C GLU A 860 33.29 26.12 40.39
N ILE A 861 33.13 25.84 39.10
CA ILE A 861 33.64 26.69 38.01
C ILE A 861 32.79 27.96 37.90
N ARG A 862 31.46 27.84 38.02
CA ARG A 862 30.50 28.95 38.00
C ARG A 862 30.72 29.94 39.15
N SER A 863 30.98 29.46 40.36
CA SER A 863 31.23 30.29 41.54
C SER A 863 32.59 30.97 41.45
N SER A 864 33.64 30.23 41.08
CA SER A 864 34.97 30.82 40.87
C SER A 864 34.94 31.91 39.78
N LEU A 865 34.28 31.67 38.64
CA LEU A 865 34.09 32.70 37.61
C LEU A 865 33.22 33.87 38.10
N GLY A 866 32.22 33.62 38.95
CA GLY A 866 31.37 34.65 39.54
C GLY A 866 32.08 35.59 40.53
N GLU A 867 33.19 35.16 41.13
CA GLU A 867 34.05 36.02 41.95
C GLU A 867 34.89 37.00 41.11
N TYR A 868 35.26 36.63 39.89
CA TYR A 868 36.11 37.45 38.99
C TYR A 868 35.34 38.24 37.93
N TYR A 869 34.13 37.81 37.54
CA TYR A 869 33.36 38.40 36.44
C TYR A 869 31.94 38.79 36.86
N SER A 870 31.49 39.97 36.43
CA SER A 870 30.12 40.41 36.70
C SER A 870 29.10 39.49 36.01
N GLY A 871 27.96 39.26 36.64
CA GLY A 871 26.94 38.32 36.15
C GLY A 871 26.42 38.62 34.74
N GLY A 872 26.48 39.88 34.28
CA GLY A 872 26.16 40.24 32.89
C GLY A 872 27.19 39.74 31.88
N ILE A 873 28.48 39.75 32.23
CA ILE A 873 29.55 39.16 31.39
C ILE A 873 29.41 37.64 31.37
N LEU A 874 29.22 37.02 32.53
CA LEU A 874 29.05 35.56 32.63
C LEU A 874 27.82 35.08 31.86
N GLY A 875 26.68 35.78 31.98
CA GLY A 875 25.47 35.51 31.21
C GLY A 875 25.66 35.71 29.70
N GLY A 876 26.42 36.74 29.28
CA GLY A 876 26.79 36.96 27.88
C GLY A 876 27.66 35.84 27.31
N VAL A 877 28.64 35.34 28.08
CA VAL A 877 29.48 34.19 27.71
C VAL A 877 28.64 32.92 27.59
N VAL A 878 27.74 32.64 28.54
CA VAL A 878 26.84 31.47 28.46
C VAL A 878 25.89 31.59 27.26
N ALA A 879 25.34 32.77 26.97
CA ALA A 879 24.50 32.99 25.80
C ALA A 879 25.27 32.76 24.48
N LEU A 880 26.50 33.27 24.37
CA LEU A 880 27.37 33.01 23.22
C LEU A 880 27.76 31.54 23.10
N LEU A 881 28.01 30.83 24.20
CA LEU A 881 28.27 29.39 24.21
C LEU A 881 27.05 28.58 23.79
N LEU A 882 25.84 28.99 24.15
CA LEU A 882 24.60 28.34 23.69
C LEU A 882 24.33 28.60 22.20
N VAL A 883 24.60 29.80 21.70
CA VAL A 883 24.56 30.10 20.26
C VAL A 883 25.62 29.30 19.50
N PHE A 884 26.85 29.21 20.02
CA PHE A 884 27.91 28.40 19.43
C PHE A 884 27.59 26.90 19.47
N LEU A 885 27.00 26.41 20.57
CA LEU A 885 26.50 25.03 20.67
C LEU A 885 25.44 24.78 19.59
N PHE A 886 24.44 25.65 19.45
CA PHE A 886 23.42 25.56 18.42
C PHE A 886 24.01 25.57 17.00
N VAL A 887 24.95 26.48 16.70
CA VAL A 887 25.67 26.50 15.41
C VAL A 887 26.48 25.22 15.21
N SER A 888 27.13 24.68 16.25
CA SER A 888 27.88 23.41 16.15
C SER A 888 26.96 22.20 15.93
N ILE A 889 25.76 22.18 16.52
CA ILE A 889 24.72 21.19 16.25
C ILE A 889 24.25 21.31 14.80
N MET A 890 23.89 22.51 14.34
CA MET A 890 23.43 22.74 12.98
C MET A 890 24.51 22.42 11.93
N ALA A 891 25.78 22.73 12.19
CA ALA A 891 26.91 22.38 11.33
C ALA A 891 27.19 20.87 11.31
N PHE A 892 27.21 20.21 12.48
CA PHE A 892 27.33 18.75 12.57
C PHE A 892 26.19 18.05 11.83
N VAL A 893 24.95 18.45 12.09
CA VAL A 893 23.77 17.97 11.38
C VAL A 893 23.89 18.22 9.88
N SER A 894 24.33 19.40 9.43
CA SER A 894 24.50 19.73 8.01
C SER A 894 25.59 18.90 7.31
N HIS A 895 26.74 18.68 7.95
CA HIS A 895 27.79 17.81 7.39
C HIS A 895 27.39 16.32 7.42
N MET A 896 26.59 15.91 8.40
CA MET A 896 25.97 14.58 8.44
C MET A 896 24.78 14.45 7.46
N THR A 897 24.16 15.56 7.02
CA THR A 897 23.16 15.52 5.95
C THR A 897 23.80 15.39 4.58
N TYR A 898 24.66 16.35 4.23
CA TYR A 898 25.13 16.56 2.86
C TYR A 898 26.02 15.43 2.32
N TYR A 899 27.03 15.01 3.09
CA TYR A 899 28.06 14.09 2.59
C TYR A 899 27.61 12.61 2.51
N SER A 900 26.49 12.22 3.11
CA SER A 900 25.98 10.84 2.96
C SER A 900 25.45 10.54 1.55
N PHE A 901 25.21 11.58 0.74
CA PHE A 901 24.73 11.43 -0.64
C PHE A 901 25.89 11.07 -1.58
N VAL A 902 27.01 11.80 -1.46
CA VAL A 902 28.15 11.77 -2.39
C VAL A 902 28.95 10.45 -2.33
N GLU A 903 29.00 9.75 -1.19
CA GLU A 903 29.84 8.54 -1.06
C GLU A 903 29.21 7.25 -1.62
N ASN A 904 27.92 7.25 -1.98
CA ASN A 904 27.23 6.06 -2.49
C ASN A 904 27.51 5.75 -3.98
N SER A 905 28.14 6.66 -4.72
CA SER A 905 28.27 6.63 -6.19
C SER A 905 29.39 5.71 -6.74
N GLY A 906 29.80 4.66 -6.00
CA GLY A 906 30.48 3.51 -6.61
C GLY A 906 31.65 2.83 -5.86
N VAL A 907 32.13 3.36 -4.73
CA VAL A 907 33.33 2.80 -4.06
C VAL A 907 33.00 1.54 -3.25
N LYS A 908 33.10 0.36 -3.88
CA LYS A 908 32.88 -0.95 -3.24
C LYS A 908 33.84 -1.14 -2.05
N GLY A 909 33.27 -1.16 -0.84
CA GLY A 909 33.97 -0.78 0.39
C GLY A 909 34.99 -1.77 0.94
N CYS A 910 36.12 -1.25 1.44
CA CYS A 910 37.14 -2.07 2.10
C CYS A 910 36.75 -2.37 3.57
N GLY A 911 36.76 -3.67 3.93
CA GLY A 911 36.34 -4.20 5.24
C GLY A 911 37.34 -3.93 6.36
N GLY A 912 37.36 -2.70 6.87
CA GLY A 912 38.30 -2.24 7.91
C GLY A 912 38.30 -3.12 9.17
N LEU A 913 39.50 -3.55 9.58
CA LEU A 913 39.71 -4.50 10.69
C LEU A 913 39.12 -4.00 12.03
N LEU A 914 39.08 -2.69 12.23
CA LEU A 914 38.54 -2.04 13.42
C LEU A 914 37.02 -2.30 13.60
N CYS A 915 36.25 -2.29 12.52
CA CYS A 915 34.81 -2.58 12.56
C CYS A 915 34.55 -4.07 12.92
N ARG A 916 35.31 -5.00 12.31
CA ARG A 916 35.30 -6.42 12.74
C ARG A 916 35.67 -6.56 14.22
N CYS A 917 36.65 -5.80 14.70
CA CYS A 917 37.09 -5.86 16.09
C CYS A 917 35.98 -5.41 17.06
N MET A 918 35.33 -4.26 16.81
CA MET A 918 34.23 -3.79 17.66
C MET A 918 33.00 -4.72 17.60
N ALA A 919 32.61 -5.22 16.42
CA ALA A 919 31.53 -6.20 16.29
C ALA A 919 31.86 -7.57 16.92
N SER A 920 33.15 -7.91 17.05
CA SER A 920 33.57 -9.14 17.75
C SER A 920 33.45 -9.06 19.26
N ASN A 921 33.50 -7.84 19.83
CA ASN A 921 33.76 -7.58 21.24
C ASN A 921 32.73 -8.25 22.18
N PHE A 922 33.22 -8.97 23.18
CA PHE A 922 32.41 -9.73 24.13
C PHE A 922 31.46 -8.83 24.93
N VAL A 923 31.89 -7.62 25.30
CA VAL A 923 31.09 -6.67 26.09
C VAL A 923 29.78 -6.33 25.37
N VAL A 924 29.84 -6.05 24.06
CA VAL A 924 28.66 -5.75 23.24
C VAL A 924 27.71 -6.94 23.22
N LYS A 925 28.22 -8.17 23.05
CA LYS A 925 27.41 -9.40 23.04
C LYS A 925 26.83 -9.77 24.40
N PHE A 926 27.48 -9.36 25.49
CA PHE A 926 27.01 -9.58 26.86
C PHE A 926 25.83 -8.66 27.18
N PHE A 927 25.94 -7.36 26.90
CA PHE A 927 24.84 -6.41 27.09
C PHE A 927 23.70 -6.57 26.07
N SER A 928 24.00 -6.87 24.80
CA SER A 928 22.97 -6.95 23.76
C SER A 928 21.98 -8.10 23.98
N ARG A 929 22.36 -9.20 24.61
CA ARG A 929 21.49 -10.38 24.81
C ARG A 929 20.31 -10.16 25.77
N PRO A 930 20.50 -9.68 27.02
CA PRO A 930 19.38 -9.35 27.90
C PRO A 930 18.55 -8.17 27.36
N MET A 931 19.20 -7.21 26.69
CA MET A 931 18.58 -6.06 26.03
C MET A 931 17.69 -6.48 24.84
N GLU A 932 18.16 -7.41 23.99
CA GLU A 932 17.40 -8.04 22.91
C GLU A 932 16.20 -8.84 23.46
N ARG A 933 16.34 -9.50 24.62
CA ARG A 933 15.21 -10.17 25.31
C ARG A 933 14.21 -9.20 25.91
N LEU A 934 14.67 -8.12 26.55
CA LEU A 934 13.79 -7.09 27.13
C LEU A 934 12.96 -6.42 26.04
N MET A 935 13.62 -5.95 24.96
CA MET A 935 12.94 -5.27 23.87
C MET A 935 12.02 -6.22 23.10
N ARG A 936 12.39 -7.50 22.90
CA ARG A 936 11.43 -8.52 22.45
C ARG A 936 10.25 -8.64 23.40
N SER A 937 10.45 -8.73 24.72
CA SER A 937 9.34 -8.80 25.67
C SER A 937 8.44 -7.56 25.72
N VAL A 938 8.85 -6.42 25.16
CA VAL A 938 8.03 -5.20 25.01
C VAL A 938 7.27 -5.18 23.67
N VAL A 939 7.84 -5.79 22.62
CA VAL A 939 7.25 -5.93 21.28
C VAL A 939 6.31 -7.14 21.20
N ASP A 940 6.73 -8.29 21.70
CA ASP A 940 6.07 -9.60 21.65
C ASP A 940 4.95 -9.76 22.70
N ILE A 941 4.50 -8.68 23.35
CA ILE A 941 3.31 -8.69 24.26
C ILE A 941 2.07 -9.19 23.52
N ASP A 942 2.02 -9.01 22.19
CA ASP A 942 0.96 -9.51 21.30
C ASP A 942 0.97 -11.04 21.12
N GLY A 943 1.96 -11.77 21.66
CA GLY A 943 2.10 -13.23 21.58
C GLY A 943 2.34 -13.79 20.17
N ILE A 944 2.51 -12.92 19.18
CA ILE A 944 2.82 -13.27 17.79
C ILE A 944 4.33 -13.61 17.73
N HIS A 945 4.67 -14.88 17.52
CA HIS A 945 6.07 -15.27 17.36
C HIS A 945 6.68 -14.67 16.08
N LEU A 946 7.74 -13.86 16.25
CA LEU A 946 8.55 -13.25 15.19
C LEU A 946 9.12 -14.24 14.16
N ASP A 947 9.15 -15.54 14.48
CA ASP A 947 9.65 -16.60 13.61
C ASP A 947 8.77 -16.88 12.36
N GLY A 948 7.61 -16.21 12.23
CA GLY A 948 6.79 -16.23 11.02
C GLY A 948 5.99 -17.51 10.79
N THR A 949 6.02 -18.46 11.72
CA THR A 949 5.18 -19.66 11.71
C THR A 949 3.74 -19.31 12.11
N PRO A 950 2.73 -19.49 11.22
CA PRO A 950 1.35 -19.05 11.50
C PRO A 950 0.57 -19.94 12.49
N SER A 951 1.26 -20.78 13.27
CA SER A 951 0.68 -21.83 14.10
C SER A 951 0.07 -21.36 15.43
N THR A 952 0.44 -20.18 15.95
CA THR A 952 -0.02 -19.70 17.28
C THR A 952 -0.83 -18.40 17.27
N ALA A 953 -0.81 -17.61 16.19
CA ALA A 953 -1.64 -16.40 16.06
C ALA A 953 -3.14 -16.67 16.28
N LYS A 954 -3.58 -17.90 15.99
CA LYS A 954 -4.93 -18.44 16.23
C LYS A 954 -5.42 -18.35 17.69
N TYR A 955 -4.56 -18.00 18.65
CA TYR A 955 -4.91 -17.85 20.08
C TYR A 955 -4.90 -16.40 20.60
N THR A 956 -4.14 -15.47 20.02
CA THR A 956 -4.18 -14.05 20.44
C THR A 956 -5.30 -13.28 19.75
N ASP A 957 -5.80 -13.81 18.64
CA ASP A 957 -7.17 -13.58 18.16
C ASP A 957 -8.27 -14.13 19.10
N SER A 958 -8.00 -14.70 20.28
CA SER A 958 -9.09 -15.27 21.11
C SER A 958 -10.19 -14.28 21.54
N TRP A 959 -9.93 -12.97 21.60
CA TRP A 959 -10.96 -11.95 21.85
C TRP A 959 -11.55 -11.38 20.56
N GLN A 960 -10.73 -10.82 19.66
CA GLN A 960 -11.24 -10.25 18.40
C GLN A 960 -11.75 -11.34 17.45
N GLY A 961 -11.02 -12.44 17.33
CA GLY A 961 -11.43 -13.69 16.70
C GLY A 961 -12.59 -14.40 17.37
N SER A 962 -12.86 -14.24 18.69
CA SER A 962 -14.15 -14.69 19.23
C SER A 962 -15.30 -13.83 18.70
N ALA A 963 -15.17 -12.50 18.76
CA ALA A 963 -16.17 -11.58 18.23
C ALA A 963 -16.37 -11.71 16.70
N THR A 964 -15.29 -11.91 15.92
CA THR A 964 -15.36 -12.09 14.47
C THR A 964 -15.67 -13.52 14.07
N HIS A 965 -15.31 -14.55 14.83
CA HIS A 965 -15.81 -15.92 14.61
C HIS A 965 -17.31 -15.99 14.93
N ILE A 966 -17.80 -15.33 15.99
CA ILE A 966 -19.24 -15.17 16.23
C ILE A 966 -19.87 -14.40 15.07
N ARG A 967 -19.30 -13.27 14.63
CA ARG A 967 -19.83 -12.49 13.49
C ARG A 967 -19.81 -13.26 12.17
N CYS A 968 -18.78 -14.06 11.90
CA CYS A 968 -18.65 -14.90 10.71
C CYS A 968 -19.48 -16.18 10.82
N HIS A 969 -19.70 -16.73 12.01
CA HIS A 969 -20.62 -17.84 12.26
C HIS A 969 -22.07 -17.36 12.09
N VAL A 970 -22.43 -16.20 12.64
CA VAL A 970 -23.73 -15.56 12.41
C VAL A 970 -23.91 -15.17 10.94
N LYS A 971 -22.91 -14.56 10.28
CA LYS A 971 -22.96 -14.28 8.83
C LYS A 971 -23.06 -15.57 8.00
N ARG A 972 -22.34 -16.64 8.38
CA ARG A 972 -22.42 -17.95 7.72
C ARG A 972 -23.78 -18.61 7.94
N MET A 973 -24.35 -18.54 9.14
CA MET A 973 -25.71 -19.04 9.41
C MET A 973 -26.77 -18.22 8.66
N LEU A 974 -26.63 -16.90 8.60
CA LEU A 974 -27.49 -16.02 7.81
C LEU A 974 -27.38 -16.37 6.31
N MET A 975 -26.18 -16.42 5.74
CA MET A 975 -25.98 -16.82 4.33
C MET A 975 -26.42 -18.26 4.05
N GLN A 976 -26.26 -19.20 4.98
CA GLN A 976 -26.82 -20.55 4.86
C GLN A 976 -28.36 -20.52 4.91
N SER A 977 -28.97 -19.66 5.73
CA SER A 977 -30.42 -19.48 5.76
C SER A 977 -30.95 -18.78 4.51
N GLU A 978 -30.21 -17.82 3.94
CA GLU A 978 -30.51 -17.17 2.66
C GLU A 978 -30.41 -18.18 1.50
N VAL A 979 -29.34 -18.98 1.45
CA VAL A 979 -29.19 -20.04 0.44
C VAL A 979 -30.28 -21.11 0.60
N GLN A 980 -30.61 -21.53 1.83
CA GLN A 980 -31.70 -22.47 2.07
C GLN A 980 -33.07 -21.90 1.69
N MET A 981 -33.37 -20.65 2.04
CA MET A 981 -34.62 -19.98 1.63
C MET A 981 -34.67 -19.75 0.12
N ALA A 982 -33.58 -19.32 -0.52
CA ALA A 982 -33.51 -19.15 -1.97
C ALA A 982 -33.66 -20.48 -2.71
N SER A 983 -33.02 -21.57 -2.25
CA SER A 983 -33.20 -22.90 -2.84
C SER A 983 -34.62 -23.43 -2.61
N LYS A 984 -35.20 -23.23 -1.42
CA LYS A 984 -36.57 -23.63 -1.12
C LYS A 984 -37.58 -22.85 -1.99
N LEU A 985 -37.41 -21.53 -2.10
CA LEU A 985 -38.28 -20.66 -2.90
C LEU A 985 -38.14 -20.97 -4.39
N ARG A 986 -36.93 -21.24 -4.90
CA ARG A 986 -36.71 -21.71 -6.27
C ARG A 986 -37.39 -23.06 -6.53
N ASN A 987 -37.32 -24.00 -5.57
CA ASN A 987 -37.99 -25.29 -5.68
C ASN A 987 -39.53 -25.17 -5.62
N GLU A 988 -40.08 -24.27 -4.78
CA GLU A 988 -41.52 -24.00 -4.77
C GLU A 988 -42.00 -23.26 -6.03
N LEU A 989 -41.18 -22.37 -6.60
CA LEU A 989 -41.47 -21.68 -7.86
C LEU A 989 -41.47 -22.68 -9.03
N LEU A 990 -40.45 -23.55 -9.15
CA LEU A 990 -40.43 -24.65 -10.12
C LEU A 990 -41.59 -25.64 -9.91
N ALA A 991 -42.00 -25.91 -8.66
CA ALA A 991 -43.16 -26.73 -8.37
C ALA A 991 -44.49 -26.06 -8.76
N MET A 992 -44.60 -24.73 -8.63
CA MET A 992 -45.74 -23.96 -9.13
C MET A 992 -45.75 -23.90 -10.66
N GLU A 993 -44.60 -23.71 -11.30
CA GLU A 993 -44.46 -23.76 -12.76
C GLU A 993 -44.87 -25.13 -13.32
N ALA A 994 -44.38 -26.22 -12.73
CA ALA A 994 -44.76 -27.58 -13.11
C ALA A 994 -46.26 -27.85 -12.90
N ARG A 995 -46.87 -27.33 -11.81
CA ARG A 995 -48.33 -27.41 -11.58
C ARG A 995 -49.10 -26.59 -12.62
N ASN A 996 -48.64 -25.39 -12.95
CA ASN A 996 -49.30 -24.50 -13.90
C ASN A 996 -49.20 -25.06 -15.33
N LYS A 997 -48.03 -25.57 -15.73
CA LYS A 997 -47.84 -26.32 -16.98
C LYS A 997 -48.78 -27.52 -17.07
N LYS A 998 -48.89 -28.33 -16.00
CA LYS A 998 -49.81 -29.48 -15.93
C LYS A 998 -51.29 -29.08 -15.93
N ALA A 999 -51.64 -27.90 -15.44
CA ALA A 999 -52.99 -27.35 -15.54
C ALA A 999 -53.30 -26.86 -16.97
N ASN A 1000 -52.34 -26.22 -17.64
CA ASN A 1000 -52.46 -25.74 -19.01
C ASN A 1000 -52.42 -26.90 -20.04
N GLU A 1001 -51.70 -27.98 -19.73
CA GLU A 1001 -51.76 -29.23 -20.50
C GLU A 1001 -53.16 -29.87 -20.39
N ARG A 1002 -53.80 -29.82 -19.21
CA ARG A 1002 -55.17 -30.31 -19.01
C ARG A 1002 -56.22 -29.48 -19.76
N SER A 1003 -56.21 -28.15 -19.61
CA SER A 1003 -57.14 -27.30 -20.37
C SER A 1003 -56.96 -27.46 -21.87
N ARG A 1004 -55.71 -27.65 -22.35
CA ARG A 1004 -55.43 -27.97 -23.75
C ARG A 1004 -55.93 -29.35 -24.18
N THR A 1005 -55.86 -30.39 -23.34
CA THR A 1005 -56.48 -31.69 -23.67
C THR A 1005 -58.00 -31.60 -23.68
N ASP A 1006 -58.60 -30.87 -22.75
CA ASP A 1006 -60.05 -30.74 -22.63
C ASP A 1006 -60.62 -30.02 -23.87
N VAL A 1007 -60.00 -28.91 -24.28
CA VAL A 1007 -60.31 -28.19 -25.54
C VAL A 1007 -60.13 -29.08 -26.77
N LEU A 1008 -59.07 -29.90 -26.84
CA LEU A 1008 -58.87 -30.83 -27.96
C LEU A 1008 -59.92 -31.96 -27.99
N THR A 1009 -60.44 -32.40 -26.84
CA THR A 1009 -61.56 -33.34 -26.79
C THR A 1009 -62.88 -32.68 -27.17
N GLU A 1010 -63.11 -31.41 -26.82
CA GLU A 1010 -64.30 -30.66 -27.25
C GLU A 1010 -64.28 -30.39 -28.76
N ILE A 1011 -63.12 -30.07 -29.33
CA ILE A 1011 -62.93 -29.92 -30.79
C ILE A 1011 -63.29 -31.23 -31.50
N ARG A 1012 -62.76 -32.39 -31.08
CA ARG A 1012 -63.16 -33.70 -31.66
C ARG A 1012 -64.65 -33.98 -31.49
N ALA A 1013 -65.22 -33.68 -30.32
CA ALA A 1013 -66.65 -33.83 -30.08
C ALA A 1013 -67.50 -32.84 -30.90
N SER A 1014 -66.91 -31.78 -31.48
CA SER A 1014 -67.56 -30.89 -32.47
C SER A 1014 -67.39 -31.40 -33.91
N GLU A 1015 -66.23 -31.99 -34.21
CA GLU A 1015 -65.88 -32.61 -35.49
C GLU A 1015 -66.82 -33.80 -35.78
N GLU A 1016 -66.95 -34.74 -34.82
CA GLU A 1016 -67.92 -35.84 -34.89
C GLU A 1016 -69.39 -35.38 -35.00
N ARG A 1017 -69.71 -34.14 -34.57
CA ARG A 1017 -71.05 -33.55 -34.73
C ARG A 1017 -71.22 -32.96 -36.13
N MET A 1018 -70.21 -32.30 -36.68
CA MET A 1018 -70.21 -31.82 -38.07
C MET A 1018 -70.23 -32.97 -39.08
N GLU A 1019 -69.47 -34.05 -38.85
CA GLU A 1019 -69.50 -35.25 -39.71
C GLU A 1019 -70.90 -35.89 -39.75
N ARG A 1020 -71.60 -35.97 -38.61
CA ARG A 1020 -73.00 -36.44 -38.57
C ARG A 1020 -73.95 -35.51 -39.34
N ILE A 1021 -73.84 -34.20 -39.16
CA ILE A 1021 -74.66 -33.23 -39.90
C ILE A 1021 -74.39 -33.30 -41.41
N LEU A 1022 -73.12 -33.47 -41.82
CA LEU A 1022 -72.73 -33.66 -43.21
C LEU A 1022 -73.27 -34.99 -43.78
N GLY A 1023 -73.20 -36.08 -43.02
CA GLY A 1023 -73.78 -37.37 -43.42
C GLY A 1023 -75.31 -37.34 -43.53
N GLU A 1024 -76.00 -36.66 -42.61
CA GLU A 1024 -77.44 -36.43 -42.69
C GLU A 1024 -77.83 -35.55 -43.88
N PHE A 1025 -77.04 -34.50 -44.17
CA PHE A 1025 -77.25 -33.60 -45.31
C PHE A 1025 -76.97 -34.29 -46.65
N GLN A 1026 -75.88 -35.06 -46.77
CA GLN A 1026 -75.56 -35.81 -47.97
C GLN A 1026 -76.61 -36.89 -48.22
N GLY A 1027 -76.97 -37.68 -47.20
CA GLY A 1027 -78.08 -38.62 -47.28
C GLY A 1027 -79.45 -37.96 -47.52
N TRP A 1028 -79.62 -36.67 -47.26
CA TRP A 1028 -80.81 -35.91 -47.67
C TRP A 1028 -80.73 -35.46 -49.14
N MET A 1029 -79.57 -35.05 -49.64
CA MET A 1029 -79.37 -34.76 -51.06
C MET A 1029 -79.55 -36.01 -51.92
N ASP A 1030 -78.99 -37.16 -51.52
CA ASP A 1030 -79.15 -38.43 -52.24
C ASP A 1030 -80.63 -38.83 -52.35
N ARG A 1031 -81.39 -38.69 -51.25
CA ARG A 1031 -82.86 -38.91 -51.22
C ARG A 1031 -83.68 -37.85 -51.96
N ARG A 1032 -83.07 -36.76 -52.42
CA ARG A 1032 -83.69 -35.73 -53.25
C ARG A 1032 -83.37 -35.96 -54.73
N LEU A 1033 -82.12 -36.28 -55.06
CA LEU A 1033 -81.69 -36.69 -56.39
C LEU A 1033 -82.45 -37.96 -56.82
N SER A 1034 -82.60 -38.95 -55.94
CA SER A 1034 -83.40 -40.17 -56.17
C SER A 1034 -84.94 -39.94 -56.17
N ARG A 1035 -85.38 -38.72 -56.48
CA ARG A 1035 -86.78 -38.31 -56.68
C ARG A 1035 -86.96 -37.37 -57.89
N GLU A 1036 -85.87 -37.02 -58.57
CA GLU A 1036 -85.86 -36.23 -59.79
C GLU A 1036 -85.55 -37.10 -61.04
N ASP A 1037 -85.22 -38.39 -60.81
CA ASP A 1037 -85.38 -39.55 -61.71
C ASP A 1037 -86.67 -40.34 -61.38
#